data_AF-A0A955B2C6-F1
#
_entry.id   AF-A0A955B2C6-F1
#
_cell.length_a   1.000
_cell.length_b   1.000
_cell.length_c   1.000
_cell.angle_alpha   90.00
_cell.angle_beta   90.00
_cell.angle_gamma   90.00
#
_symmetry.space_group_name_H-M   'P 1'
#
loop_
_entity.id
_entity.type
_entity.pdbx_description
1 polymer ?
#
loop_
_entity_poly.entity_id
_entity_poly.type
_entity_poly.pdbx_seq_one_letter_code
_entity_poly.pdbx_strand_id
1 'polypeptide(L)'
;MFAAKYLVVMTLIVGASDGVSPVAQWEFDTEEAASIRAIGNVHRDQAGPRPPEFPDMAENNTAVRFDAAAYLSVSDTGPNSDFDFTNGDAITIEAWVNPSVLRDGQVGYVVGKGRTGSPKFARDNQNWSLRVVGAKNEAKLSFLFATKLSSSEAHWHRWDSQLGFPVGTGWHHIAIAYRFGDPKSVRGWVNGDPTQGSWSYGGETTEPPVVDDDEIRIGNGFEGLLDAIAVHRGLLDDKVVASRFHRVGKPRVVKPQPEVMPNLADVPDGRVLVQLSAGLPAHDRWLNEGEPWPTESARWVGDSFLLPRIPLHFDAWGIRDAWNAPVLLRMAGDVELPPGTHRFLMRGRALGRLWINGKVVARTQPITGRPPDGEERIIPIAEPPLAGVRVHGYRQQEVFGEATIEPRDSGKSRVVLELVVGGKGHRTETGEVWAAMLSADGNSYNVLVGQAFCLSKNAENRLEACSTLPLTDAAIEPVLLDMEESLTEFDDRRRRRAAASQDAFWQQRHELARAWVKDNPAPQPPDGLHPIDAFIASKIDRAIAASAGADARQAEHFHGTILPILRENCFRCHGEKDKGGLKLDSREAALKAGDSEIPAVVPGDLEASELIVRIRAGDMPPTEDGLSKQQIELLEQWVKDGAPWPAPPVTESDVTLSPVVGDEAFLRRVYLDTVGVPPTADEARAFLGESPFTPRKEPDGTTQLSRGERRQRLIEELLDDDRFADGWMNFWLDLLAENPTLLNQSMGSTGPFRWFL
;
A
#
# COMPACT_ATOMS: atom_id res chain seq x y z
N MET A 1 -8.16 57.78 -27.82
CA MET A 1 -9.43 58.39 -27.38
C MET A 1 -10.52 57.80 -28.27
N PHE A 2 -11.67 57.48 -27.67
CA PHE A 2 -12.84 56.76 -28.21
C PHE A 2 -12.86 55.23 -28.07
N ALA A 3 -13.76 54.83 -27.16
CA ALA A 3 -14.29 53.49 -26.95
C ALA A 3 -15.21 53.09 -28.11
N ALA A 4 -15.20 51.80 -28.46
CA ALA A 4 -16.26 51.19 -29.25
C ALA A 4 -16.66 49.88 -28.57
N LYS A 5 -17.92 49.84 -28.12
CA LYS A 5 -18.64 48.66 -27.64
C LYS A 5 -18.65 47.61 -28.77
N TYR A 6 -18.19 46.39 -28.50
CA TYR A 6 -18.40 45.27 -29.41
C TYR A 6 -19.66 44.50 -29.00
N LEU A 7 -20.62 44.57 -29.90
CA LEU A 7 -21.88 43.85 -29.94
C LEU A 7 -21.58 42.39 -30.32
N VAL A 8 -22.10 41.43 -29.56
CA VAL A 8 -22.05 40.01 -29.90
C VAL A 8 -22.86 39.79 -31.18
N VAL A 9 -22.19 39.28 -32.23
CA VAL A 9 -22.84 38.89 -33.48
C VAL A 9 -23.30 37.44 -33.33
N MET A 10 -24.62 37.27 -33.32
CA MET A 10 -25.30 35.98 -33.33
C MET A 10 -25.37 35.49 -34.79
N THR A 11 -24.57 34.49 -35.13
CA THR A 11 -24.64 33.85 -36.47
C THR A 11 -25.73 32.80 -36.45
N LEU A 12 -26.83 33.06 -37.17
CA LEU A 12 -27.90 32.11 -37.43
C LEU A 12 -27.41 31.01 -38.38
N ILE A 13 -27.25 29.79 -37.85
CA ILE A 13 -27.32 28.56 -38.65
C ILE A 13 -28.74 28.02 -38.50
N VAL A 14 -29.47 27.94 -39.61
CA VAL A 14 -30.81 27.35 -39.67
C VAL A 14 -30.66 25.83 -39.67
N GLY A 15 -30.68 25.25 -38.48
CA GLY A 15 -30.99 23.85 -38.19
C GLY A 15 -32.11 23.83 -37.14
N ALA A 16 -33.04 22.87 -37.22
CA ALA A 16 -34.31 22.83 -36.49
C ALA A 16 -34.20 23.35 -35.03
N SER A 17 -34.94 24.42 -34.73
CA SER A 17 -35.00 25.03 -33.40
C SER A 17 -35.87 24.20 -32.47
N ASP A 18 -35.30 23.17 -31.85
CA ASP A 18 -35.96 22.32 -30.88
C ASP A 18 -35.89 22.94 -29.47
N GLY A 19 -36.73 23.94 -29.21
CA GLY A 19 -37.29 24.33 -27.90
C GLY A 19 -36.39 24.75 -26.72
N VAL A 20 -35.13 24.32 -26.60
CA VAL A 20 -34.23 24.58 -25.46
C VAL A 20 -32.80 24.82 -25.97
N SER A 21 -32.46 26.08 -26.23
CA SER A 21 -31.09 26.47 -26.60
C SER A 21 -30.10 26.16 -25.45
N PRO A 22 -28.87 25.69 -25.77
CA PRO A 22 -27.86 25.47 -24.74
C PRO A 22 -27.45 26.79 -24.10
N VAL A 23 -27.19 26.76 -22.79
CA VAL A 23 -26.57 27.88 -22.06
C VAL A 23 -25.05 27.93 -22.27
N ALA A 24 -24.44 26.79 -22.62
CA ALA A 24 -23.07 26.70 -23.09
C ALA A 24 -22.90 25.56 -24.08
N GLN A 25 -22.04 25.78 -25.08
CA GLN A 25 -21.71 24.81 -26.11
C GLN A 25 -20.23 24.97 -26.51
N TRP A 26 -19.53 23.84 -26.60
CA TRP A 26 -18.12 23.74 -26.97
C TRP A 26 -17.95 22.72 -28.10
N GLU A 27 -17.79 23.21 -29.33
CA GLU A 27 -17.69 22.40 -30.57
C GLU A 27 -16.25 22.15 -31.01
N PHE A 28 -15.27 22.88 -30.45
CA PHE A 28 -13.83 22.74 -30.75
C PHE A 28 -13.43 22.75 -32.24
N ASP A 29 -14.31 23.23 -33.13
CA ASP A 29 -14.14 23.38 -34.59
C ASP A 29 -13.78 24.81 -35.03
N THR A 30 -13.86 25.75 -34.09
CA THR A 30 -13.62 27.18 -34.29
C THR A 30 -12.68 27.73 -33.22
N GLU A 31 -11.99 28.85 -33.50
CA GLU A 31 -11.22 29.56 -32.47
C GLU A 31 -12.17 30.08 -31.38
N GLU A 32 -12.39 29.28 -30.35
CA GLU A 32 -13.19 29.67 -29.18
C GLU A 32 -12.57 30.90 -28.49
N ALA A 33 -13.45 31.78 -28.00
CA ALA A 33 -13.11 33.05 -27.38
C ALA A 33 -12.10 32.92 -26.22
N ALA A 34 -11.44 34.05 -25.89
CA ALA A 34 -10.38 34.21 -24.89
C ALA A 34 -10.72 33.80 -23.43
N SER A 35 -11.85 33.15 -23.16
CA SER A 35 -12.37 32.79 -21.83
C SER A 35 -12.07 31.35 -21.38
N ILE A 36 -11.40 30.53 -22.20
CA ILE A 36 -11.06 29.14 -21.86
C ILE A 36 -9.55 29.00 -21.67
N ARG A 37 -9.12 28.53 -20.50
CA ARG A 37 -7.71 28.31 -20.16
C ARG A 37 -7.37 26.83 -20.16
N ALA A 38 -6.38 26.43 -20.97
CA ALA A 38 -5.82 25.08 -20.93
C ALA A 38 -4.82 24.92 -19.77
N ILE A 39 -4.94 23.81 -19.03
CA ILE A 39 -4.01 23.39 -17.99
C ILE A 39 -3.48 22.01 -18.36
N GLY A 40 -2.15 21.83 -18.31
CA GLY A 40 -1.49 20.60 -18.76
C GLY A 40 -1.48 20.45 -20.29
N ASN A 41 -1.29 19.22 -20.75
CA ASN A 41 -1.19 18.88 -22.18
C ASN A 41 -2.57 18.70 -22.80
N VAL A 42 -3.12 19.79 -23.36
CA VAL A 42 -4.36 19.78 -24.13
C VAL A 42 -4.01 19.96 -25.62
N HIS A 43 -4.46 19.03 -26.46
CA HIS A 43 -4.16 19.03 -27.89
C HIS A 43 -5.43 19.31 -28.69
N ARG A 44 -5.48 20.47 -29.36
CA ARG A 44 -6.58 20.87 -30.25
C ARG A 44 -6.40 20.27 -31.65
N ASP A 45 -7.38 20.54 -32.52
CA ASP A 45 -7.35 20.17 -33.95
C ASP A 45 -7.20 18.66 -34.20
N GLN A 46 -7.71 17.84 -33.29
CA GLN A 46 -7.73 16.39 -33.45
C GLN A 46 -8.94 15.98 -34.27
N ALA A 47 -8.91 14.82 -34.93
CA ALA A 47 -10.07 14.37 -35.72
C ALA A 47 -11.27 14.04 -34.81
N GLY A 48 -12.36 14.79 -34.99
CA GLY A 48 -13.66 14.53 -34.37
C GLY A 48 -14.41 13.36 -35.03
N PRO A 49 -15.62 13.04 -34.57
CA PRO A 49 -16.55 12.17 -35.30
C PRO A 49 -16.83 12.78 -36.69
N ARG A 50 -16.64 11.99 -37.74
CA ARG A 50 -16.73 12.45 -39.14
C ARG A 50 -17.13 11.31 -40.10
N PRO A 51 -17.55 11.61 -41.34
CA PRO A 51 -17.81 10.60 -42.37
C PRO A 51 -16.59 9.72 -42.68
N PRO A 52 -16.79 8.48 -43.16
CA PRO A 52 -18.08 7.85 -43.48
C PRO A 52 -18.79 7.21 -42.27
N GLU A 53 -18.14 7.14 -41.11
CA GLU A 53 -18.70 6.46 -39.93
C GLU A 53 -19.85 7.26 -39.31
N PHE A 54 -19.72 8.59 -39.25
CA PHE A 54 -20.73 9.52 -38.78
C PHE A 54 -21.15 10.45 -39.93
N PRO A 55 -22.10 10.03 -40.79
CA PRO A 55 -22.43 10.75 -42.02
C PRO A 55 -23.04 12.14 -41.80
N ASP A 56 -23.62 12.37 -40.62
CA ASP A 56 -24.30 13.63 -40.29
C ASP A 56 -23.33 14.69 -39.72
N MET A 57 -22.05 14.34 -39.49
CA MET A 57 -21.00 15.24 -39.02
C MET A 57 -20.24 15.89 -40.18
N ALA A 58 -19.63 17.05 -39.94
CA ALA A 58 -18.80 17.72 -40.94
C ALA A 58 -17.54 16.90 -41.29
N GLU A 59 -17.11 16.93 -42.56
CA GLU A 59 -15.92 16.20 -43.03
C GLU A 59 -14.63 16.65 -42.31
N ASN A 60 -14.58 17.92 -41.93
CA ASN A 60 -13.47 18.57 -41.24
C ASN A 60 -13.73 18.76 -39.73
N ASN A 61 -14.69 18.04 -39.14
CA ASN A 61 -14.99 18.16 -37.72
C ASN A 61 -13.74 17.89 -36.86
N THR A 62 -13.46 18.78 -35.91
CA THR A 62 -12.30 18.68 -35.01
C THR A 62 -12.72 18.56 -33.56
N ALA A 63 -11.83 17.97 -32.76
CA ALA A 63 -12.02 17.68 -31.36
C ALA A 63 -10.78 18.06 -30.56
N VAL A 64 -10.90 17.96 -29.24
CA VAL A 64 -9.79 18.19 -28.29
C VAL A 64 -9.39 16.90 -27.60
N ARG A 65 -8.07 16.65 -27.49
CA ARG A 65 -7.49 15.53 -26.74
C ARG A 65 -6.89 15.99 -25.42
N PHE A 66 -7.15 15.22 -24.37
CA PHE A 66 -6.64 15.41 -23.03
C PHE A 66 -5.68 14.28 -22.64
N ASP A 67 -4.52 14.63 -22.10
CA ASP A 67 -3.67 13.71 -21.33
C ASP A 67 -4.21 13.58 -19.89
N ALA A 68 -3.79 12.54 -19.15
CA ALA A 68 -4.34 12.17 -17.84
C ALA A 68 -4.43 13.27 -16.76
N ALA A 69 -3.58 14.32 -16.84
CA ALA A 69 -3.56 15.45 -15.90
C ALA A 69 -3.99 16.79 -16.52
N ALA A 70 -4.49 16.77 -17.76
CA ALA A 70 -4.88 17.95 -18.51
C ALA A 70 -6.36 18.27 -18.35
N TYR A 71 -6.74 19.54 -18.45
CA TYR A 71 -8.13 19.99 -18.52
C TYR A 71 -8.25 21.40 -19.09
N LEU A 72 -9.44 21.76 -19.55
CA LEU A 72 -9.81 23.14 -19.85
C LEU A 72 -10.57 23.72 -18.64
N SER A 73 -10.25 24.96 -18.27
CA SER A 73 -10.88 25.72 -17.20
C SER A 73 -11.63 26.89 -17.81
N VAL A 74 -12.92 26.99 -17.47
CA VAL A 74 -13.82 28.05 -17.90
C VAL A 74 -14.30 28.80 -16.66
N SER A 75 -14.11 30.12 -16.65
CA SER A 75 -14.55 30.96 -15.54
C SER A 75 -16.07 31.03 -15.48
N ASP A 76 -16.61 30.93 -14.26
CA ASP A 76 -18.01 31.24 -14.00
C ASP A 76 -18.24 32.77 -14.06
N THR A 77 -19.45 33.20 -14.45
CA THR A 77 -19.80 34.62 -14.59
C THR A 77 -20.12 35.31 -13.26
N GLY A 78 -20.08 34.58 -12.14
CA GLY A 78 -20.41 35.05 -10.80
C GLY A 78 -21.86 34.78 -10.42
N PRO A 79 -22.34 35.39 -9.31
CA PRO A 79 -23.60 34.99 -8.69
C PRO A 79 -24.81 35.02 -9.62
N ASN A 80 -25.59 33.95 -9.61
CA ASN A 80 -26.71 33.69 -10.53
C ASN A 80 -26.24 33.46 -11.96
N SER A 81 -25.14 32.75 -12.14
CA SER A 81 -24.66 32.37 -13.45
C SER A 81 -25.66 31.47 -14.16
N ASP A 82 -25.57 31.37 -15.48
CA ASP A 82 -26.36 30.41 -16.24
C ASP A 82 -26.03 28.95 -15.87
N PHE A 83 -25.02 28.72 -15.02
CA PHE A 83 -24.60 27.42 -14.49
C PHE A 83 -25.03 27.14 -13.05
N ASP A 84 -25.72 28.09 -12.41
CA ASP A 84 -26.28 27.96 -11.06
C ASP A 84 -27.65 27.27 -11.10
N PHE A 85 -27.66 25.96 -10.87
CA PHE A 85 -28.89 25.18 -10.82
C PHE A 85 -29.33 24.98 -9.38
N THR A 86 -30.61 25.23 -9.08
CA THR A 86 -31.23 24.91 -7.79
C THR A 86 -32.47 24.04 -7.96
N ASN A 87 -33.15 23.71 -6.87
CA ASN A 87 -34.36 22.90 -6.92
C ASN A 87 -35.42 23.48 -7.87
N GLY A 88 -35.99 22.63 -8.71
CA GLY A 88 -36.93 22.98 -9.76
C GLY A 88 -36.27 23.23 -11.12
N ASP A 89 -35.00 23.63 -11.15
CA ASP A 89 -34.26 23.79 -12.40
C ASP A 89 -34.00 22.43 -13.07
N ALA A 90 -34.08 22.44 -14.40
CA ALA A 90 -33.73 21.29 -15.22
C ALA A 90 -32.37 21.54 -15.88
N ILE A 91 -31.55 20.50 -15.90
CA ILE A 91 -30.28 20.45 -16.61
C ILE A 91 -30.31 19.29 -17.61
N THR A 92 -29.84 19.52 -18.83
CA THR A 92 -29.39 18.44 -19.72
C THR A 92 -27.94 18.71 -20.10
N ILE A 93 -27.08 17.69 -19.99
CA ILE A 93 -25.69 17.76 -20.44
C ILE A 93 -25.48 16.66 -21.46
N GLU A 94 -24.94 16.99 -22.63
CA GLU A 94 -24.56 16.04 -23.67
C GLU A 94 -23.14 16.28 -24.16
N ALA A 95 -22.49 15.21 -24.66
CA ALA A 95 -21.13 15.27 -25.19
C ALA A 95 -20.83 14.09 -26.12
N TRP A 96 -19.93 14.33 -27.07
CA TRP A 96 -19.20 13.26 -27.75
C TRP A 96 -17.92 12.94 -26.99
N VAL A 97 -17.71 11.64 -26.73
CA VAL A 97 -16.61 11.13 -25.93
C VAL A 97 -15.90 9.98 -26.65
N ASN A 98 -14.57 9.97 -26.54
CA ASN A 98 -13.74 8.87 -27.02
C ASN A 98 -12.57 8.68 -26.02
N PRO A 99 -12.84 8.04 -24.86
CA PRO A 99 -11.81 7.77 -23.86
C PRO A 99 -10.80 6.76 -24.43
N SER A 100 -9.51 7.10 -24.34
CA SER A 100 -8.42 6.20 -24.77
C SER A 100 -8.15 5.11 -23.74
N VAL A 101 -8.22 5.47 -22.45
CA VAL A 101 -7.98 4.57 -21.32
C VAL A 101 -8.98 4.90 -20.20
N LEU A 102 -9.64 3.87 -19.69
CA LEU A 102 -10.50 4.01 -18.50
C LEU A 102 -10.52 2.68 -17.74
N ARG A 103 -9.75 2.60 -16.64
CA ARG A 103 -9.68 1.39 -15.80
C ARG A 103 -10.99 1.18 -15.02
N ASP A 104 -11.22 -0.04 -14.56
CA ASP A 104 -12.40 -0.38 -13.75
C ASP A 104 -12.48 0.46 -12.46
N GLY A 105 -13.55 1.26 -12.33
CA GLY A 105 -13.77 2.23 -11.26
C GLY A 105 -13.07 3.58 -11.45
N GLN A 106 -12.23 3.76 -12.47
CA GLN A 106 -11.64 5.07 -12.80
C GLN A 106 -12.72 6.01 -13.33
N VAL A 107 -12.71 7.25 -12.85
CA VAL A 107 -13.63 8.31 -13.27
C VAL A 107 -12.89 9.32 -14.12
N GLY A 108 -13.43 9.65 -15.30
CA GLY A 108 -13.01 10.78 -16.12
C GLY A 108 -14.10 11.83 -16.18
N TYR A 109 -13.80 13.08 -15.84
CA TYR A 109 -14.78 14.17 -15.93
C TYR A 109 -14.84 14.67 -17.37
N VAL A 110 -16.04 14.57 -17.96
CA VAL A 110 -16.30 15.17 -19.28
C VAL A 110 -16.44 16.67 -19.11
N VAL A 111 -17.38 17.09 -18.25
CA VAL A 111 -17.56 18.49 -17.85
C VAL A 111 -18.19 18.55 -16.45
N GLY A 112 -17.79 19.52 -15.64
CA GLY A 112 -18.45 19.77 -14.36
C GLY A 112 -18.06 21.09 -13.72
N LYS A 113 -18.87 21.54 -12.78
CA LYS A 113 -18.67 22.77 -12.01
C LYS A 113 -18.42 22.45 -10.53
N GLY A 114 -17.42 23.11 -9.96
CA GLY A 114 -16.97 22.88 -8.58
C GLY A 114 -15.91 21.79 -8.44
N ARG A 115 -15.49 21.54 -7.19
CA ARG A 115 -14.44 20.58 -6.80
C ARG A 115 -13.07 20.88 -7.45
N THR A 116 -12.76 22.16 -7.61
CA THR A 116 -11.49 22.60 -8.23
C THR A 116 -10.28 22.49 -7.29
N GLY A 117 -10.53 22.37 -5.99
CA GLY A 117 -9.51 22.44 -4.93
C GLY A 117 -9.11 23.87 -4.56
N SER A 118 -9.82 24.88 -5.07
CA SER A 118 -9.64 26.28 -4.69
C SER A 118 -9.89 26.48 -3.19
N PRO A 119 -9.01 27.19 -2.46
CA PRO A 119 -9.22 27.47 -1.03
C PRO A 119 -10.39 28.43 -0.76
N LYS A 120 -10.97 29.03 -1.81
CA LYS A 120 -12.14 29.92 -1.70
C LYS A 120 -13.45 29.16 -1.46
N PHE A 121 -13.50 27.88 -1.82
CA PHE A 121 -14.72 27.07 -1.76
C PHE A 121 -14.50 25.85 -0.87
N ALA A 122 -15.60 25.26 -0.38
CA ALA A 122 -15.54 24.02 0.36
C ALA A 122 -14.98 22.90 -0.53
N ARG A 123 -14.25 21.93 0.03
CA ARG A 123 -13.70 20.80 -0.75
C ARG A 123 -14.79 19.93 -1.39
N ASP A 124 -15.97 19.91 -0.79
CA ASP A 124 -17.12 19.10 -1.18
C ASP A 124 -18.17 19.90 -1.96
N ASN A 125 -17.73 20.88 -2.77
CA ASN A 125 -18.59 21.82 -3.49
C ASN A 125 -18.95 21.39 -4.92
N GLN A 126 -19.11 20.09 -5.20
CA GLN A 126 -19.50 19.67 -6.56
C GLN A 126 -20.93 20.13 -6.86
N ASN A 127 -21.08 21.14 -7.72
CA ASN A 127 -22.39 21.67 -8.09
C ASN A 127 -23.12 20.66 -8.99
N TRP A 128 -22.46 20.22 -10.06
CA TRP A 128 -22.91 19.19 -10.99
C TRP A 128 -21.74 18.73 -11.86
N SER A 129 -21.85 17.51 -12.43
CA SER A 129 -20.86 16.99 -13.38
C SER A 129 -21.42 15.86 -14.22
N LEU A 130 -21.08 15.88 -15.52
CA LEU A 130 -21.17 14.74 -16.42
C LEU A 130 -19.80 14.07 -16.50
N ARG A 131 -19.78 12.75 -16.28
CA ARG A 131 -18.56 11.95 -16.19
C ARG A 131 -18.75 10.62 -16.89
N VAL A 132 -17.64 9.95 -17.13
CA VAL A 132 -17.60 8.53 -17.48
C VAL A 132 -16.88 7.74 -16.39
N VAL A 133 -17.36 6.54 -16.10
CA VAL A 133 -16.74 5.62 -15.14
C VAL A 133 -16.45 4.27 -15.80
N GLY A 134 -15.24 3.76 -15.62
CA GLY A 134 -14.86 2.46 -16.18
C GLY A 134 -15.57 1.32 -15.46
N ALA A 135 -16.11 0.37 -16.23
CA ALA A 135 -16.78 -0.83 -15.76
C ALA A 135 -16.50 -2.00 -16.71
N LYS A 136 -15.59 -2.91 -16.33
CA LYS A 136 -15.31 -4.15 -17.10
C LYS A 136 -15.13 -3.98 -18.63
N ASN A 137 -14.23 -3.09 -19.05
CA ASN A 137 -13.92 -2.72 -20.45
C ASN A 137 -14.98 -1.85 -21.17
N GLU A 138 -16.02 -1.44 -20.46
CA GLU A 138 -16.94 -0.40 -20.89
C GLU A 138 -16.74 0.86 -20.06
N ALA A 139 -17.19 1.99 -20.59
CA ALA A 139 -17.42 3.22 -19.87
C ALA A 139 -18.93 3.39 -19.69
N LYS A 140 -19.33 3.75 -18.48
CA LYS A 140 -20.71 4.10 -18.14
C LYS A 140 -20.82 5.60 -17.94
N LEU A 141 -21.96 6.16 -18.32
CA LEU A 141 -22.29 7.53 -17.99
C LEU A 141 -22.50 7.64 -16.48
N SER A 142 -21.95 8.69 -15.88
CA SER A 142 -22.08 8.99 -14.46
C SER A 142 -22.39 10.47 -14.26
N PHE A 143 -23.44 10.76 -13.49
CA PHE A 143 -23.82 12.11 -13.10
C PHE A 143 -23.61 12.28 -11.59
N LEU A 144 -22.94 13.37 -11.18
CA LEU A 144 -22.67 13.65 -9.76
C LEU A 144 -22.92 15.10 -9.41
N PHE A 145 -23.61 15.32 -8.31
CA PHE A 145 -23.66 16.57 -7.57
C PHE A 145 -23.58 16.30 -6.05
N ALA A 146 -23.34 17.36 -5.28
CA ALA A 146 -23.38 17.35 -3.83
C ALA A 146 -24.52 18.24 -3.33
N THR A 147 -25.17 17.85 -2.23
CA THR A 147 -26.02 18.75 -1.43
C THR A 147 -25.19 19.35 -0.29
N LYS A 148 -25.81 20.19 0.55
CA LYS A 148 -25.11 20.80 1.68
C LYS A 148 -24.54 19.71 2.61
N LEU A 149 -23.26 19.87 2.97
CA LEU A 149 -22.52 18.91 3.80
C LEU A 149 -23.32 18.54 5.07
N SER A 150 -23.55 17.23 5.23
CA SER A 150 -24.02 16.61 6.46
C SER A 150 -22.87 15.84 7.12
N SER A 151 -23.01 15.40 8.37
CA SER A 151 -21.95 14.66 9.10
C SER A 151 -21.64 13.25 8.54
N SER A 152 -22.19 12.89 7.38
CA SER A 152 -21.95 11.61 6.68
C SER A 152 -21.71 11.83 5.17
N GLU A 153 -21.28 10.78 4.45
CA GLU A 153 -21.17 10.79 2.98
C GLU A 153 -22.52 10.93 2.25
N ALA A 154 -23.63 11.04 2.99
CA ALA A 154 -24.98 11.12 2.42
C ALA A 154 -25.29 12.41 1.63
N HIS A 155 -24.35 13.35 1.56
CA HIS A 155 -24.48 14.57 0.76
C HIS A 155 -24.02 14.39 -0.71
N TRP A 156 -23.35 13.29 -1.05
CA TRP A 156 -22.97 12.98 -2.43
C TRP A 156 -24.10 12.23 -3.14
N HIS A 157 -24.48 12.65 -4.34
CA HIS A 157 -25.54 12.02 -5.13
C HIS A 157 -25.02 11.63 -6.50
N ARG A 158 -24.70 10.34 -6.66
CA ARG A 158 -24.19 9.79 -7.93
C ARG A 158 -25.23 8.91 -8.58
N TRP A 159 -25.52 9.16 -9.85
CA TRP A 159 -26.28 8.27 -10.72
C TRP A 159 -25.38 7.68 -11.80
N ASP A 160 -25.38 6.35 -11.94
CA ASP A 160 -24.61 5.65 -12.97
C ASP A 160 -25.54 4.88 -13.91
N SER A 161 -25.25 4.91 -15.21
CA SER A 161 -26.06 4.24 -16.22
C SER A 161 -25.94 2.71 -16.20
N GLN A 162 -27.01 2.03 -16.61
CA GLN A 162 -26.99 0.60 -16.89
C GLN A 162 -26.26 0.29 -18.20
N LEU A 163 -26.62 0.98 -19.29
CA LEU A 163 -25.91 0.90 -20.57
C LEU A 163 -24.53 1.56 -20.46
N GLY A 164 -23.54 0.94 -21.09
CA GLY A 164 -22.20 1.49 -21.28
C GLY A 164 -21.79 1.43 -22.75
N PHE A 165 -20.57 1.84 -23.03
CA PHE A 165 -19.96 1.75 -24.36
C PHE A 165 -18.49 1.31 -24.24
N PRO A 166 -17.95 0.59 -25.24
CA PRO A 166 -16.61 0.05 -25.15
C PRO A 166 -15.52 1.13 -25.27
N VAL A 167 -14.59 1.14 -24.31
CA VAL A 167 -13.47 2.11 -24.23
C VAL A 167 -12.47 1.88 -25.35
N GLY A 168 -11.87 2.95 -25.89
CA GLY A 168 -10.83 2.87 -26.92
C GLY A 168 -11.33 2.43 -28.29
N THR A 169 -12.64 2.44 -28.54
CA THR A 169 -13.22 1.95 -29.80
C THR A 169 -13.68 3.04 -30.76
N GLY A 170 -13.51 4.31 -30.39
CA GLY A 170 -13.89 5.47 -31.19
C GLY A 170 -14.90 6.37 -30.47
N TRP A 171 -15.61 7.15 -31.26
CA TRP A 171 -16.56 8.16 -30.79
C TRP A 171 -17.88 7.56 -30.34
N HIS A 172 -18.34 8.01 -29.17
CA HIS A 172 -19.63 7.70 -28.58
C HIS A 172 -20.33 8.99 -28.16
N HIS A 173 -21.65 9.04 -28.25
CA HIS A 173 -22.45 10.17 -27.74
C HIS A 173 -23.08 9.78 -26.41
N ILE A 174 -23.04 10.67 -25.43
CA ILE A 174 -23.66 10.45 -24.12
C ILE A 174 -24.43 11.69 -23.69
N ALA A 175 -25.53 11.48 -22.96
CA ALA A 175 -26.32 12.57 -22.42
C ALA A 175 -26.98 12.20 -21.08
N ILE A 176 -27.21 13.20 -20.22
CA ILE A 176 -28.00 13.08 -18.98
C ILE A 176 -28.92 14.29 -18.84
N ALA A 177 -30.18 14.05 -18.50
CA ALA A 177 -31.16 15.06 -18.13
C ALA A 177 -31.63 14.82 -16.69
N TYR A 178 -31.75 15.90 -15.92
CA TYR A 178 -32.18 15.87 -14.52
C TYR A 178 -32.89 17.15 -14.11
N ARG A 179 -33.92 17.05 -13.27
CA ARG A 179 -34.54 18.17 -12.57
C ARG A 179 -34.17 18.08 -11.09
N PHE A 180 -33.44 19.08 -10.60
CA PHE A 180 -33.06 19.11 -9.19
C PHE A 180 -34.30 19.18 -8.30
N GLY A 181 -34.31 18.37 -7.23
CA GLY A 181 -35.46 18.21 -6.35
C GLY A 181 -36.48 17.14 -6.80
N ASP A 182 -36.34 16.58 -8.01
CA ASP A 182 -37.20 15.50 -8.52
C ASP A 182 -36.34 14.30 -8.98
N PRO A 183 -36.01 13.36 -8.07
CA PRO A 183 -35.12 12.24 -8.39
C PRO A 183 -35.64 11.32 -9.52
N LYS A 184 -36.95 11.31 -9.78
CA LYS A 184 -37.59 10.48 -10.81
C LYS A 184 -37.44 11.06 -12.22
N SER A 185 -37.04 12.33 -12.32
CA SER A 185 -36.82 13.03 -13.58
C SER A 185 -35.55 12.58 -14.32
N VAL A 186 -34.63 11.87 -13.64
CA VAL A 186 -33.36 11.46 -14.23
C VAL A 186 -33.56 10.60 -15.47
N ARG A 187 -32.91 10.98 -16.57
CA ARG A 187 -32.89 10.24 -17.84
C ARG A 187 -31.48 10.29 -18.40
N GLY A 188 -30.95 9.15 -18.83
CA GLY A 188 -29.64 9.06 -19.47
C GLY A 188 -29.74 8.41 -20.83
N TRP A 189 -28.79 8.72 -21.71
CA TRP A 189 -28.66 8.13 -23.04
C TRP A 189 -27.21 7.77 -23.33
N VAL A 190 -27.03 6.66 -24.06
CA VAL A 190 -25.75 6.25 -24.62
C VAL A 190 -25.98 5.92 -26.09
N ASN A 191 -25.26 6.61 -26.98
CA ASN A 191 -25.37 6.49 -28.43
C ASN A 191 -26.81 6.67 -28.93
N GLY A 192 -27.55 7.62 -28.35
CA GLY A 192 -28.96 7.88 -28.66
C GLY A 192 -29.97 6.94 -28.01
N ASP A 193 -29.54 5.82 -27.44
CA ASP A 193 -30.43 4.86 -26.78
C ASP A 193 -30.66 5.25 -25.30
N PRO A 194 -31.93 5.33 -24.84
CA PRO A 194 -32.24 5.64 -23.45
C PRO A 194 -31.80 4.52 -22.51
N THR A 195 -31.28 4.89 -21.34
CA THR A 195 -30.81 3.95 -20.32
C THR A 195 -31.39 4.27 -18.94
N GLN A 196 -31.72 3.21 -18.20
CA GLN A 196 -31.93 3.28 -16.76
C GLN A 196 -30.59 3.41 -16.04
N GLY A 197 -30.62 3.60 -14.72
CA GLY A 197 -29.43 3.68 -13.89
C GLY A 197 -29.75 3.53 -12.42
N SER A 198 -28.72 3.65 -11.59
CA SER A 198 -28.85 3.49 -10.13
C SER A 198 -28.17 4.62 -9.39
N TRP A 199 -28.82 5.10 -8.34
CA TRP A 199 -28.22 6.04 -7.39
C TRP A 199 -27.30 5.34 -6.39
N SER A 200 -26.25 6.01 -5.95
CA SER A 200 -25.30 5.56 -4.92
C SER A 200 -24.87 6.72 -4.01
N TYR A 201 -24.15 6.40 -2.93
CA TYR A 201 -23.84 7.30 -1.80
C TYR A 201 -25.11 7.76 -1.08
N GLY A 202 -25.40 9.07 -1.04
CA GLY A 202 -26.62 9.65 -0.49
C GLY A 202 -27.90 9.25 -1.24
N GLY A 203 -27.78 8.64 -2.42
CA GLY A 203 -28.92 8.09 -3.15
C GLY A 203 -29.76 9.16 -3.83
N GLU A 204 -31.05 8.87 -4.02
CA GLU A 204 -32.05 9.83 -4.48
C GLU A 204 -32.22 10.97 -3.47
N THR A 205 -32.42 12.19 -3.95
CA THR A 205 -32.61 13.36 -3.06
C THR A 205 -33.58 14.38 -3.64
N THR A 206 -34.27 15.07 -2.74
CA THR A 206 -35.08 16.26 -3.03
C THR A 206 -34.40 17.55 -2.56
N GLU A 207 -33.20 17.47 -1.99
CA GLU A 207 -32.42 18.62 -1.56
C GLU A 207 -31.76 19.32 -2.76
N PRO A 208 -31.55 20.65 -2.68
CA PRO A 208 -30.88 21.39 -3.73
C PRO A 208 -29.39 21.04 -3.78
N PRO A 209 -28.77 21.10 -4.97
CA PRO A 209 -27.32 20.98 -5.07
C PRO A 209 -26.64 22.18 -4.40
N VAL A 210 -25.36 22.02 -4.07
CA VAL A 210 -24.48 23.14 -3.73
C VAL A 210 -24.38 24.06 -4.94
N VAL A 211 -24.49 25.37 -4.69
CA VAL A 211 -24.34 26.42 -5.68
C VAL A 211 -23.30 27.41 -5.15
N ASP A 212 -22.27 27.70 -5.95
CA ASP A 212 -21.22 28.68 -5.68
C ASP A 212 -20.70 29.27 -6.99
N ASP A 213 -19.60 30.02 -6.99
CA ASP A 213 -19.03 30.63 -8.22
C ASP A 213 -17.71 29.94 -8.64
N ASP A 214 -17.56 28.64 -8.34
CA ASP A 214 -16.35 27.89 -8.71
C ASP A 214 -16.29 27.60 -10.22
N GLU A 215 -15.09 27.38 -10.75
CA GLU A 215 -14.87 27.22 -12.19
C GLU A 215 -15.52 25.94 -12.75
N ILE A 216 -15.81 25.98 -14.05
CA ILE A 216 -16.16 24.79 -14.83
C ILE A 216 -14.86 24.16 -15.35
N ARG A 217 -14.74 22.85 -15.21
CA ARG A 217 -13.63 22.07 -15.78
C ARG A 217 -14.13 21.05 -16.79
N ILE A 218 -13.46 21.02 -17.94
CA ILE A 218 -13.71 20.06 -19.02
C ILE A 218 -12.49 19.14 -19.14
N GLY A 219 -12.70 17.84 -19.18
CA GLY A 219 -11.65 16.84 -19.35
C GLY A 219 -10.83 16.50 -18.09
N ASN A 220 -11.20 16.99 -16.91
CA ASN A 220 -10.41 16.77 -15.68
C ASN A 220 -10.31 15.28 -15.30
N GLY A 221 -9.10 14.71 -15.37
CA GLY A 221 -8.88 13.27 -15.16
C GLY A 221 -9.46 12.38 -16.27
N PHE A 222 -9.86 12.98 -17.40
CA PHE A 222 -10.28 12.29 -18.60
C PHE A 222 -9.09 12.17 -19.55
N GLU A 223 -8.79 10.95 -20.00
CA GLU A 223 -7.76 10.70 -21.00
C GLU A 223 -8.42 10.22 -22.29
N GLY A 224 -8.26 10.98 -23.37
CA GLY A 224 -8.93 10.70 -24.64
C GLY A 224 -9.38 11.97 -25.35
N LEU A 225 -10.35 11.83 -26.25
CA LEU A 225 -10.92 12.94 -27.02
C LEU A 225 -12.32 13.30 -26.53
N LEU A 226 -12.63 14.60 -26.51
CA LEU A 226 -13.96 15.15 -26.28
C LEU A 226 -14.34 16.07 -27.43
N ASP A 227 -15.63 16.09 -27.75
CA ASP A 227 -16.21 16.95 -28.78
C ASP A 227 -17.66 17.34 -28.44
N ALA A 228 -18.15 18.44 -29.06
CA ALA A 228 -19.54 18.91 -29.02
C ALA A 228 -20.23 18.75 -27.65
N ILE A 229 -19.66 19.42 -26.63
CA ILE A 229 -20.18 19.41 -25.26
C ILE A 229 -21.24 20.52 -25.15
N ALA A 230 -22.44 20.20 -24.68
CA ALA A 230 -23.50 21.17 -24.47
C ALA A 230 -24.15 21.04 -23.08
N VAL A 231 -24.50 22.18 -22.49
CA VAL A 231 -25.25 22.30 -21.24
C VAL A 231 -26.53 23.08 -21.51
N HIS A 232 -27.69 22.54 -21.13
CA HIS A 232 -29.00 23.14 -21.35
C HIS A 232 -29.72 23.37 -20.01
N ARG A 233 -30.44 24.50 -19.90
CA ARG A 233 -31.41 24.76 -18.81
C ARG A 233 -32.80 24.19 -19.15
N GLY A 234 -32.88 22.90 -19.43
CA GLY A 234 -34.12 22.21 -19.79
C GLY A 234 -33.94 20.70 -19.91
N LEU A 235 -35.05 19.97 -20.04
CA LEU A 235 -35.03 18.53 -20.30
C LEU A 235 -35.16 18.29 -21.80
N LEU A 236 -34.17 17.65 -22.42
CA LEU A 236 -34.30 17.13 -23.78
C LEU A 236 -35.11 15.83 -23.78
N ASP A 237 -35.83 15.56 -24.87
CA ASP A 237 -36.58 14.32 -25.05
C ASP A 237 -35.79 13.24 -25.81
N ASP A 238 -36.28 12.01 -25.75
CA ASP A 238 -35.64 10.85 -26.37
C ASP A 238 -35.42 11.01 -27.88
N LYS A 239 -36.33 11.70 -28.59
CA LYS A 239 -36.22 11.85 -30.06
C LYS A 239 -35.10 12.82 -30.42
N VAL A 240 -34.99 13.92 -29.69
CA VAL A 240 -33.91 14.89 -29.87
C VAL A 240 -32.57 14.21 -29.66
N VAL A 241 -32.39 13.53 -28.52
CA VAL A 241 -31.10 12.87 -28.19
C VAL A 241 -30.80 11.72 -29.16
N ALA A 242 -31.79 10.90 -29.54
CA ALA A 242 -31.59 9.85 -30.55
C ALA A 242 -31.14 10.40 -31.91
N SER A 243 -31.63 11.58 -32.31
CA SER A 243 -31.20 12.22 -33.57
C SER A 243 -29.75 12.71 -33.56
N ARG A 244 -29.11 12.83 -32.38
CA ARG A 244 -27.71 13.23 -32.23
C ARG A 244 -26.72 12.13 -32.61
N PHE A 245 -27.14 10.86 -32.65
CA PHE A 245 -26.26 9.74 -32.92
C PHE A 245 -26.72 8.93 -34.12
N HIS A 246 -26.04 9.10 -35.25
CA HIS A 246 -26.20 8.28 -36.43
C HIS A 246 -24.85 7.72 -36.86
N ARG A 247 -24.71 6.39 -36.75
CA ARG A 247 -23.47 5.68 -37.07
C ARG A 247 -23.69 4.60 -38.11
N VAL A 248 -22.84 4.54 -39.12
CA VAL A 248 -22.84 3.52 -40.17
C VAL A 248 -21.71 2.51 -39.93
N GLY A 249 -22.02 1.22 -40.06
CA GLY A 249 -21.04 0.13 -39.96
C GLY A 249 -21.32 -0.85 -38.81
N LYS A 250 -20.43 -1.85 -38.64
CA LYS A 250 -20.59 -2.89 -37.61
C LYS A 250 -20.41 -2.30 -36.20
N PRO A 251 -21.08 -2.85 -35.16
CA PRO A 251 -20.86 -2.45 -33.78
C PRO A 251 -19.38 -2.49 -33.40
N ARG A 252 -18.93 -1.49 -32.63
CA ARG A 252 -17.58 -1.48 -32.07
C ARG A 252 -17.51 -2.51 -30.94
N VAL A 253 -16.45 -3.31 -30.94
CA VAL A 253 -16.16 -4.31 -29.90
C VAL A 253 -14.70 -4.18 -29.51
N VAL A 254 -14.42 -4.34 -28.21
CA VAL A 254 -13.05 -4.44 -27.72
C VAL A 254 -12.46 -5.75 -28.23
N LYS A 255 -11.35 -5.67 -28.96
CA LYS A 255 -10.68 -6.85 -29.52
C LYS A 255 -9.49 -7.22 -28.64
N PRO A 256 -9.35 -8.48 -28.22
CA PRO A 256 -8.11 -8.96 -27.60
C PRO A 256 -6.92 -8.82 -28.56
N GLN A 257 -5.73 -8.55 -28.04
CA GLN A 257 -4.52 -8.62 -28.86
C GLN A 257 -4.30 -10.05 -29.39
N PRO A 258 -3.70 -10.20 -30.58
CA PRO A 258 -3.28 -11.50 -31.07
C PRO A 258 -2.38 -12.22 -30.07
N GLU A 259 -2.65 -13.51 -29.86
CA GLU A 259 -1.82 -14.33 -29.00
C GLU A 259 -0.58 -14.80 -29.76
N VAL A 260 0.50 -14.05 -29.58
CA VAL A 260 1.82 -14.37 -30.13
C VAL A 260 2.78 -14.63 -28.97
N MET A 261 3.56 -15.71 -29.05
CA MET A 261 4.60 -15.99 -28.06
C MET A 261 5.57 -14.81 -27.99
N PRO A 262 5.86 -14.28 -26.79
CA PRO A 262 6.68 -13.08 -26.68
C PRO A 262 8.11 -13.36 -27.16
N ASN A 263 8.64 -12.43 -27.95
CA ASN A 263 10.03 -12.44 -28.36
C ASN A 263 10.89 -11.77 -27.27
N LEU A 264 11.38 -12.57 -26.33
CA LEU A 264 12.27 -12.09 -25.27
C LEU A 264 13.72 -12.05 -25.80
N ALA A 265 14.28 -10.85 -25.86
CA ALA A 265 15.69 -10.64 -26.16
C ALA A 265 16.57 -11.19 -25.01
N ASP A 266 17.77 -11.63 -25.37
CA ASP A 266 18.85 -12.01 -24.44
C ASP A 266 18.51 -13.15 -23.47
N VAL A 267 17.67 -14.10 -23.88
CA VAL A 267 17.51 -15.37 -23.14
C VAL A 267 18.84 -16.12 -23.19
N PRO A 268 19.55 -16.31 -22.05
CA PRO A 268 20.88 -16.91 -22.07
C PRO A 268 20.81 -18.41 -22.38
N ASP A 269 21.78 -18.92 -23.15
CA ASP A 269 21.82 -20.34 -23.49
C ASP A 269 21.95 -21.21 -22.24
N GLY A 270 21.16 -22.28 -22.18
CA GLY A 270 21.12 -23.22 -21.06
C GLY A 270 20.58 -22.66 -19.74
N ARG A 271 20.02 -21.44 -19.72
CA ARG A 271 19.47 -20.80 -18.51
C ARG A 271 18.02 -20.39 -18.71
N VAL A 272 17.37 -19.97 -17.63
CA VAL A 272 16.00 -19.43 -17.65
C VAL A 272 16.04 -17.94 -17.28
N LEU A 273 15.69 -17.07 -18.22
CA LEU A 273 15.46 -15.65 -17.97
C LEU A 273 14.12 -15.47 -17.26
N VAL A 274 14.11 -14.73 -16.16
CA VAL A 274 12.89 -14.30 -15.48
C VAL A 274 12.77 -12.77 -15.57
N GLN A 275 11.59 -12.31 -16.01
CA GLN A 275 11.27 -10.91 -16.24
C GLN A 275 9.99 -10.54 -15.47
N LEU A 276 9.98 -9.38 -14.83
CA LEU A 276 8.80 -8.75 -14.26
C LEU A 276 8.53 -7.41 -14.93
N SER A 277 7.28 -7.18 -15.33
CA SER A 277 6.83 -5.91 -15.90
C SER A 277 5.56 -5.43 -15.20
N ALA A 278 5.67 -4.36 -14.42
CA ALA A 278 4.56 -3.84 -13.61
C ALA A 278 3.65 -2.89 -14.41
N GLY A 279 2.39 -2.77 -13.99
CA GLY A 279 1.43 -1.83 -14.56
C GLY A 279 0.59 -2.37 -15.72
N LEU A 280 0.20 -3.64 -15.68
CA LEU A 280 -0.83 -4.14 -16.60
C LEU A 280 -2.18 -3.41 -16.38
N PRO A 281 -3.03 -3.27 -17.42
CA PRO A 281 -4.32 -2.61 -17.27
C PRO A 281 -5.36 -3.47 -16.53
N ALA A 282 -5.22 -4.81 -16.57
CA ALA A 282 -6.16 -5.75 -15.99
C ALA A 282 -5.44 -7.00 -15.45
N HIS A 283 -6.00 -7.60 -14.39
CA HIS A 283 -5.45 -8.82 -13.77
C HIS A 283 -6.15 -10.09 -14.25
N ASP A 284 -7.35 -9.93 -14.82
CA ASP A 284 -8.28 -11.00 -15.15
C ASP A 284 -8.36 -11.30 -16.66
N ARG A 285 -7.60 -10.57 -17.48
CA ARG A 285 -7.50 -10.77 -18.92
C ARG A 285 -6.13 -10.38 -19.47
N TRP A 286 -5.84 -10.85 -20.69
CA TRP A 286 -4.73 -10.35 -21.50
C TRP A 286 -5.07 -8.99 -22.13
N LEU A 287 -4.07 -8.36 -22.75
CA LEU A 287 -4.21 -7.02 -23.36
C LEU A 287 -5.22 -7.01 -24.51
N ASN A 288 -5.90 -5.89 -24.67
CA ASN A 288 -6.72 -5.56 -25.83
C ASN A 288 -5.90 -4.80 -26.88
N GLU A 289 -6.34 -4.82 -28.14
CA GLU A 289 -5.76 -4.02 -29.22
C GLU A 289 -5.66 -2.55 -28.78
N GLY A 290 -4.48 -1.95 -28.93
CA GLY A 290 -4.20 -0.56 -28.51
C GLY A 290 -3.65 -0.39 -27.10
N GLU A 291 -3.80 -1.37 -26.20
CA GLU A 291 -3.17 -1.31 -24.87
C GLU A 291 -1.66 -1.57 -24.95
N PRO A 292 -0.80 -0.73 -24.35
CA PRO A 292 0.64 -0.95 -24.37
C PRO A 292 1.06 -2.10 -23.45
N TRP A 293 2.14 -2.80 -23.82
CA TRP A 293 2.81 -3.72 -22.89
C TRP A 293 3.47 -2.93 -21.75
N PRO A 294 3.44 -3.45 -20.51
CA PRO A 294 4.11 -2.82 -19.37
C PRO A 294 5.63 -2.76 -19.57
N THR A 295 6.26 -1.79 -18.93
CA THR A 295 7.72 -1.64 -18.95
C THR A 295 8.38 -2.65 -18.01
N GLU A 296 9.49 -3.23 -18.44
CA GLU A 296 10.29 -4.14 -17.61
C GLU A 296 10.75 -3.42 -16.34
N SER A 297 10.42 -4.01 -15.19
CA SER A 297 10.74 -3.48 -13.86
C SER A 297 11.88 -4.23 -13.19
N ALA A 298 12.05 -5.53 -13.51
CA ALA A 298 13.16 -6.34 -13.02
C ALA A 298 13.42 -7.52 -13.96
N ARG A 299 14.68 -7.95 -14.00
CA ARG A 299 15.10 -9.21 -14.63
C ARG A 299 16.21 -9.89 -13.85
N TRP A 300 16.23 -11.21 -13.88
CA TRP A 300 17.32 -12.05 -13.37
C TRP A 300 17.35 -13.39 -14.12
N VAL A 301 18.38 -14.19 -13.88
CA VAL A 301 18.58 -15.46 -14.58
C VAL A 301 18.63 -16.59 -13.54
N GLY A 302 17.75 -17.57 -13.71
CA GLY A 302 17.73 -18.82 -12.97
C GLY A 302 18.09 -20.00 -13.87
N ASP A 303 17.87 -21.20 -13.34
CA ASP A 303 18.27 -22.45 -13.98
C ASP A 303 17.08 -23.36 -14.30
N SER A 304 15.88 -23.01 -13.86
CA SER A 304 14.68 -23.82 -14.04
C SER A 304 13.41 -22.98 -14.16
N PHE A 305 12.37 -23.60 -14.70
CA PHE A 305 11.00 -23.09 -14.66
C PHE A 305 10.37 -23.41 -13.29
N LEU A 306 11.00 -22.94 -12.21
CA LEU A 306 10.53 -22.99 -10.83
C LEU A 306 10.78 -21.63 -10.18
N LEU A 307 9.80 -21.14 -9.42
CA LEU A 307 9.90 -19.87 -8.71
C LEU A 307 9.05 -19.90 -7.42
N PRO A 308 9.65 -19.73 -6.22
CA PRO A 308 8.89 -19.69 -4.95
C PRO A 308 8.06 -18.42 -4.81
N ARG A 309 8.63 -17.28 -5.22
CA ARG A 309 8.02 -15.95 -5.14
C ARG A 309 8.65 -15.01 -6.16
N ILE A 310 8.01 -13.87 -6.39
CA ILE A 310 8.66 -12.74 -7.05
C ILE A 310 9.54 -11.95 -6.05
N PRO A 311 10.59 -11.25 -6.53
CA PRO A 311 11.36 -10.31 -5.72
C PRO A 311 10.48 -9.22 -5.09
N LEU A 312 10.99 -8.63 -4.01
CA LEU A 312 10.35 -7.51 -3.33
C LEU A 312 10.47 -6.21 -4.16
N HIS A 313 9.56 -5.28 -3.91
CA HIS A 313 9.63 -3.92 -4.42
C HIS A 313 10.03 -2.96 -3.29
N PHE A 314 10.78 -1.92 -3.64
CA PHE A 314 11.26 -0.93 -2.69
C PHE A 314 11.05 0.47 -3.26
N ASP A 315 10.69 1.42 -2.40
CA ASP A 315 10.62 2.84 -2.76
C ASP A 315 12.01 3.49 -2.86
N ALA A 316 12.06 4.79 -3.12
CA ALA A 316 13.30 5.55 -3.24
C ALA A 316 14.11 5.71 -1.93
N TRP A 317 13.57 5.24 -0.81
CA TRP A 317 14.26 5.17 0.49
C TRP A 317 14.77 3.75 0.81
N GLY A 318 14.49 2.77 -0.07
CA GLY A 318 14.77 1.37 0.19
C GLY A 318 13.80 0.74 1.20
N ILE A 319 12.67 1.38 1.45
CA ILE A 319 11.60 0.81 2.29
C ILE A 319 10.76 -0.10 1.39
N ARG A 320 10.37 -1.26 1.94
CA ARG A 320 9.55 -2.22 1.20
C ARG A 320 8.22 -1.56 0.83
N ASP A 321 7.88 -1.63 -0.45
CA ASP A 321 6.66 -1.06 -1.00
C ASP A 321 5.89 -2.11 -1.82
N ALA A 322 4.64 -1.81 -2.17
CA ALA A 322 3.86 -2.63 -3.08
C ALA A 322 4.36 -2.49 -4.52
N TRP A 323 4.28 -3.58 -5.28
CA TRP A 323 4.42 -3.51 -6.72
C TRP A 323 3.24 -2.72 -7.34
N ASN A 324 3.49 -2.02 -8.45
CA ASN A 324 2.43 -1.47 -9.29
C ASN A 324 1.67 -2.60 -10.01
N ALA A 325 0.79 -3.28 -9.29
CA ALA A 325 0.04 -4.43 -9.76
C ALA A 325 -1.09 -4.02 -10.73
N PRO A 326 -1.48 -4.89 -11.67
CA PRO A 326 -1.01 -6.26 -11.87
C PRO A 326 0.37 -6.32 -12.53
N VAL A 327 1.17 -7.32 -12.15
CA VAL A 327 2.55 -7.51 -12.64
C VAL A 327 2.61 -8.68 -13.60
N LEU A 328 3.17 -8.49 -14.78
CA LEU A 328 3.45 -9.58 -15.72
C LEU A 328 4.76 -10.28 -15.34
N LEU A 329 4.67 -11.54 -14.93
CA LEU A 329 5.81 -12.46 -14.79
C LEU A 329 6.00 -13.24 -16.09
N ARG A 330 7.23 -13.25 -16.60
CA ARG A 330 7.65 -14.12 -17.70
C ARG A 330 8.87 -14.92 -17.31
N MET A 331 8.85 -16.23 -17.55
CA MET A 331 10.02 -17.09 -17.50
C MET A 331 10.26 -17.65 -18.89
N ALA A 332 11.49 -17.59 -19.40
CA ALA A 332 11.81 -18.07 -20.74
C ALA A 332 13.19 -18.72 -20.81
N GLY A 333 13.28 -19.81 -21.56
CA GLY A 333 14.50 -20.60 -21.71
C GLY A 333 14.40 -21.53 -22.90
N ASP A 334 15.55 -21.90 -23.44
CA ASP A 334 15.67 -22.93 -24.46
C ASP A 334 15.98 -24.27 -23.77
N VAL A 335 15.00 -25.19 -23.81
CA VAL A 335 15.01 -26.45 -23.06
C VAL A 335 15.15 -27.63 -24.03
N GLU A 336 15.96 -28.62 -23.68
CA GLU A 336 16.05 -29.87 -24.43
C GLU A 336 14.80 -30.73 -24.16
N LEU A 337 13.94 -30.85 -25.17
CA LEU A 337 12.73 -31.68 -25.10
C LEU A 337 12.85 -32.81 -26.13
N PRO A 338 12.67 -34.09 -25.74
CA PRO A 338 12.74 -35.19 -26.70
C PRO A 338 11.69 -35.04 -27.81
N PRO A 339 11.99 -35.45 -29.06
CA PRO A 339 10.96 -35.51 -30.09
C PRO A 339 9.80 -36.42 -29.69
N GLY A 340 8.57 -36.07 -30.09
CA GLY A 340 7.35 -36.82 -29.78
C GLY A 340 6.29 -36.00 -29.04
N THR A 341 5.17 -36.65 -28.72
CA THR A 341 4.08 -36.01 -27.97
C THR A 341 4.30 -36.19 -26.48
N HIS A 342 4.34 -35.08 -25.76
CA HIS A 342 4.57 -35.05 -24.31
C HIS A 342 3.44 -34.32 -23.60
N ARG A 343 3.17 -34.77 -22.36
CA ARG A 343 2.23 -34.13 -21.45
C ARG A 343 2.98 -33.20 -20.52
N PHE A 344 2.51 -31.97 -20.43
CA PHE A 344 3.02 -30.91 -19.57
C PHE A 344 2.05 -30.61 -18.45
N LEU A 345 2.59 -30.13 -17.33
CA LEU A 345 1.84 -29.65 -16.18
C LEU A 345 2.37 -28.28 -15.79
N MET A 346 1.47 -27.33 -15.61
CA MET A 346 1.77 -25.97 -15.17
C MET A 346 1.10 -25.71 -13.82
N ARG A 347 1.85 -25.13 -12.88
CA ARG A 347 1.31 -24.60 -11.62
C ARG A 347 1.43 -23.08 -11.58
N GLY A 348 0.34 -22.42 -11.20
CA GLY A 348 0.30 -20.99 -10.97
C GLY A 348 -0.99 -20.55 -10.27
N ARG A 349 -0.97 -19.40 -9.60
CA ARG A 349 -2.14 -18.90 -8.84
C ARG A 349 -3.13 -18.08 -9.67
N ALA A 350 -2.66 -17.40 -10.71
CA ALA A 350 -3.41 -16.40 -11.44
C ALA A 350 -3.49 -16.69 -12.94
N LEU A 351 -4.04 -15.76 -13.73
CA LEU A 351 -4.14 -15.88 -15.19
C LEU A 351 -2.76 -16.12 -15.78
N GLY A 352 -2.60 -17.20 -16.53
CA GLY A 352 -1.30 -17.59 -17.04
C GLY A 352 -1.40 -18.51 -18.24
N ARG A 353 -0.29 -18.64 -18.95
CA ARG A 353 -0.16 -19.50 -20.13
C ARG A 353 1.25 -20.01 -20.29
N LEU A 354 1.36 -21.27 -20.71
CA LEU A 354 2.60 -21.93 -21.06
C LEU A 354 2.71 -22.03 -22.58
N TRP A 355 3.83 -21.56 -23.12
CA TRP A 355 4.17 -21.63 -24.52
C TRP A 355 5.28 -22.63 -24.77
N ILE A 356 5.14 -23.41 -25.84
CA ILE A 356 6.21 -24.24 -26.39
C ILE A 356 6.27 -23.98 -27.89
N ASN A 357 7.42 -23.51 -28.37
CA ASN A 357 7.68 -23.29 -29.80
C ASN A 357 6.59 -22.47 -30.52
N GLY A 358 6.09 -21.42 -29.88
CA GLY A 358 5.09 -20.51 -30.45
C GLY A 358 3.63 -20.93 -30.24
N LYS A 359 3.38 -22.10 -29.64
CA LYS A 359 2.02 -22.60 -29.36
C LYS A 359 1.72 -22.54 -27.87
N VAL A 360 0.52 -22.11 -27.49
CA VAL A 360 0.04 -22.22 -26.11
C VAL A 360 -0.34 -23.67 -25.83
N VAL A 361 0.23 -24.25 -24.76
CA VAL A 361 0.09 -25.65 -24.38
C VAL A 361 -0.83 -25.80 -23.16
N ALA A 362 -0.77 -24.88 -22.19
CA ALA A 362 -1.61 -24.90 -20.99
C ALA A 362 -2.02 -23.48 -20.57
N ARG A 363 -3.14 -23.35 -19.84
CA ARG A 363 -3.68 -22.07 -19.36
C ARG A 363 -4.29 -22.18 -17.98
N THR A 364 -3.90 -21.30 -17.07
CA THR A 364 -4.60 -21.09 -15.80
C THR A 364 -5.65 -19.99 -15.95
N GLN A 365 -6.64 -20.00 -15.06
CA GLN A 365 -7.72 -19.02 -15.00
C GLN A 365 -7.31 -17.80 -14.14
N PRO A 366 -7.95 -16.64 -14.33
CA PRO A 366 -7.74 -15.51 -13.43
C PRO A 366 -8.18 -15.83 -12.00
N ILE A 367 -7.61 -15.12 -11.01
CA ILE A 367 -8.08 -15.24 -9.63
C ILE A 367 -9.51 -14.68 -9.58
N THR A 368 -10.47 -15.51 -9.21
CA THR A 368 -11.87 -15.11 -9.04
C THR A 368 -12.28 -15.24 -7.58
N GLY A 369 -13.16 -14.34 -7.11
CA GLY A 369 -13.73 -14.38 -5.76
C GLY A 369 -13.18 -13.31 -4.84
N ARG A 370 -13.82 -13.13 -3.67
CA ARG A 370 -13.40 -12.12 -2.70
C ARG A 370 -12.00 -12.46 -2.13
N PRO A 371 -11.22 -11.43 -1.75
CA PRO A 371 -10.03 -11.63 -0.93
C PRO A 371 -10.42 -12.39 0.34
N PRO A 372 -9.53 -13.22 0.91
CA PRO A 372 -9.89 -13.98 2.08
C PRO A 372 -10.28 -13.06 3.23
N ASP A 373 -11.41 -13.30 3.89
CA ASP A 373 -11.86 -12.58 5.09
C ASP A 373 -11.56 -13.35 6.39
N GLY A 374 -11.05 -14.58 6.28
CA GLY A 374 -10.73 -15.43 7.42
C GLY A 374 -11.91 -16.25 7.94
N GLU A 375 -13.10 -16.07 7.36
CA GLU A 375 -14.30 -16.85 7.67
C GLU A 375 -14.56 -17.97 6.65
N GLU A 376 -13.64 -18.18 5.70
CA GLU A 376 -13.76 -19.27 4.74
C GLU A 376 -13.71 -20.65 5.40
N ARG A 377 -14.44 -21.59 4.82
CA ARG A 377 -14.29 -23.01 5.17
C ARG A 377 -12.86 -23.46 4.88
N ILE A 378 -12.29 -24.23 5.82
CA ILE A 378 -11.01 -24.90 5.64
C ILE A 378 -11.07 -25.74 4.36
N ILE A 379 -10.18 -25.42 3.41
CA ILE A 379 -10.08 -26.17 2.16
C ILE A 379 -9.20 -27.40 2.44
N PRO A 380 -9.68 -28.62 2.13
CA PRO A 380 -8.86 -29.83 2.23
C PRO A 380 -7.57 -29.73 1.41
N ILE A 381 -6.53 -30.41 1.86
CA ILE A 381 -5.29 -30.57 1.09
C ILE A 381 -5.65 -31.25 -0.24
N ALA A 382 -5.15 -30.69 -1.35
CA ALA A 382 -5.42 -31.22 -2.67
C ALA A 382 -4.80 -32.61 -2.87
N GLU A 383 -5.44 -33.45 -3.68
CA GLU A 383 -4.84 -34.70 -4.11
C GLU A 383 -3.76 -34.42 -5.17
N PRO A 384 -2.55 -34.98 -5.04
CA PRO A 384 -1.50 -34.76 -6.03
C PRO A 384 -1.83 -35.47 -7.35
N PRO A 385 -1.33 -34.96 -8.49
CA PRO A 385 -1.64 -35.52 -9.81
C PRO A 385 -1.04 -36.92 -10.04
N LEU A 386 0.02 -37.27 -9.31
CA LEU A 386 0.59 -38.61 -9.21
C LEU A 386 1.10 -38.84 -7.77
N ALA A 387 1.24 -40.10 -7.37
CA ALA A 387 1.80 -40.44 -6.07
C ALA A 387 3.23 -39.87 -5.90
N GLY A 388 3.49 -39.23 -4.77
CA GLY A 388 4.79 -38.62 -4.46
C GLY A 388 5.04 -37.26 -5.12
N VAL A 389 4.14 -36.78 -5.99
CA VAL A 389 4.21 -35.42 -6.50
C VAL A 389 3.84 -34.43 -5.41
N ARG A 390 4.64 -33.35 -5.29
CA ARG A 390 4.40 -32.26 -4.34
C ARG A 390 2.99 -31.69 -4.53
N VAL A 391 2.23 -31.55 -3.46
CA VAL A 391 0.85 -31.04 -3.48
C VAL A 391 0.83 -29.54 -3.77
N HIS A 392 -0.20 -29.05 -4.45
CA HIS A 392 -0.33 -27.61 -4.70
C HIS A 392 -0.93 -26.88 -3.50
N GLY A 393 -0.48 -25.64 -3.29
CA GLY A 393 -0.95 -24.79 -2.20
C GLY A 393 -2.36 -24.24 -2.40
N TYR A 394 -2.84 -23.54 -1.38
CA TYR A 394 -4.13 -22.86 -1.37
C TYR A 394 -4.29 -21.88 -2.56
N ARG A 395 -5.41 -21.98 -3.30
CA ARG A 395 -5.73 -21.20 -4.51
C ARG A 395 -4.72 -21.31 -5.65
N GLN A 396 -3.77 -22.24 -5.60
CA GLN A 396 -2.97 -22.58 -6.77
C GLN A 396 -3.77 -23.46 -7.73
N GLN A 397 -3.51 -23.31 -9.02
CA GLN A 397 -4.12 -24.08 -10.08
C GLN A 397 -3.07 -24.96 -10.72
N GLU A 398 -3.45 -26.19 -11.04
CA GLU A 398 -2.67 -27.11 -11.85
C GLU A 398 -3.41 -27.41 -13.14
N VAL A 399 -2.75 -27.17 -14.27
CA VAL A 399 -3.36 -27.37 -15.58
C VAL A 399 -2.43 -28.20 -16.45
N PHE A 400 -3.02 -29.21 -17.08
CA PHE A 400 -2.33 -30.08 -18.04
C PHE A 400 -2.40 -29.52 -19.46
N GLY A 401 -1.38 -29.81 -20.24
CA GLY A 401 -1.34 -29.54 -21.67
C GLY A 401 -0.58 -30.63 -22.41
N GLU A 402 -0.76 -30.70 -23.73
CA GLU A 402 -0.03 -31.63 -24.59
C GLU A 402 0.63 -30.86 -25.73
N ALA A 403 1.88 -31.23 -26.05
CA ALA A 403 2.57 -30.68 -27.20
C ALA A 403 3.39 -31.76 -27.91
N THR A 404 3.34 -31.74 -29.25
CA THR A 404 4.22 -32.54 -30.10
C THR A 404 5.47 -31.74 -30.43
N ILE A 405 6.62 -32.31 -30.06
CA ILE A 405 7.95 -31.77 -30.31
C ILE A 405 8.47 -32.41 -31.59
N GLU A 406 8.58 -31.59 -32.64
CA GLU A 406 9.21 -32.00 -33.90
C GLU A 406 10.73 -32.11 -33.72
N PRO A 407 11.41 -33.03 -34.43
CA PRO A 407 12.87 -33.05 -34.51
C PRO A 407 13.41 -31.68 -34.98
N ARG A 408 14.45 -31.18 -34.31
CA ARG A 408 15.07 -29.88 -34.59
C ARG A 408 16.58 -30.01 -34.63
N ASP A 409 17.21 -29.26 -35.53
CA ASP A 409 18.67 -29.23 -35.67
C ASP A 409 19.38 -28.75 -34.39
N SER A 410 18.74 -27.87 -33.62
CA SER A 410 19.26 -27.40 -32.33
C SER A 410 19.04 -28.38 -31.17
N GLY A 411 18.13 -29.36 -31.31
CA GLY A 411 17.63 -30.19 -30.21
C GLY A 411 16.84 -29.43 -29.11
N LYS A 412 16.72 -28.10 -29.21
CA LYS A 412 16.16 -27.23 -28.17
C LYS A 412 14.80 -26.67 -28.58
N SER A 413 13.89 -26.58 -27.61
CA SER A 413 12.58 -25.95 -27.72
C SER A 413 12.51 -24.69 -26.88
N ARG A 414 12.00 -23.60 -27.47
CA ARG A 414 11.74 -22.36 -26.72
C ARG A 414 10.51 -22.57 -25.86
N VAL A 415 10.68 -22.43 -24.55
CA VAL A 415 9.60 -22.46 -23.56
C VAL A 415 9.42 -21.06 -22.98
N VAL A 416 8.17 -20.61 -22.87
CA VAL A 416 7.83 -19.36 -22.17
C VAL A 416 6.64 -19.59 -21.25
N LEU A 417 6.78 -19.25 -19.97
CA LEU A 417 5.71 -19.25 -18.99
C LEU A 417 5.35 -17.80 -18.67
N GLU A 418 4.08 -17.41 -18.84
CA GLU A 418 3.58 -16.08 -18.50
C GLU A 418 2.50 -16.17 -17.41
N LEU A 419 2.54 -15.27 -16.43
CA LEU A 419 1.56 -15.13 -15.34
C LEU A 419 1.27 -13.66 -15.06
N VAL A 420 0.00 -13.32 -14.82
CA VAL A 420 -0.44 -11.99 -14.36
C VAL A 420 -0.62 -12.03 -12.85
N VAL A 421 0.25 -11.36 -12.11
CA VAL A 421 0.41 -11.49 -10.65
C VAL A 421 -0.21 -10.30 -9.92
N GLY A 422 -1.05 -10.59 -8.93
CA GLY A 422 -1.77 -9.59 -8.13
C GLY A 422 -2.82 -8.79 -8.91
N GLY A 423 -3.32 -7.71 -8.32
CA GLY A 423 -4.33 -6.85 -8.93
C GLY A 423 -5.36 -6.34 -7.93
N LYS A 424 -6.50 -5.84 -8.42
CA LYS A 424 -7.57 -5.29 -7.59
C LYS A 424 -8.06 -6.34 -6.57
N GLY A 425 -7.82 -6.09 -5.29
CA GLY A 425 -8.18 -7.02 -4.19
C GLY A 425 -7.23 -8.21 -4.01
N HIS A 426 -6.11 -8.27 -4.74
CA HIS A 426 -5.22 -9.42 -4.71
C HIS A 426 -3.76 -9.01 -4.50
N ARG A 427 -3.12 -9.61 -3.50
CA ARG A 427 -1.69 -9.42 -3.21
C ARG A 427 -0.84 -9.90 -4.41
N THR A 428 0.31 -9.27 -4.61
CA THR A 428 1.30 -9.69 -5.63
C THR A 428 2.07 -10.93 -5.16
N GLU A 429 1.33 -12.03 -5.05
CA GLU A 429 1.83 -13.32 -4.62
C GLU A 429 1.56 -14.34 -5.72
N THR A 430 2.58 -15.11 -6.09
CA THR A 430 2.49 -16.13 -7.15
C THR A 430 2.12 -17.50 -6.61
N GLY A 431 2.35 -17.75 -5.32
CA GLY A 431 2.64 -19.07 -4.81
C GLY A 431 3.86 -19.69 -5.51
N GLU A 432 4.07 -20.99 -5.31
CA GLU A 432 5.07 -21.77 -6.03
C GLU A 432 4.66 -21.93 -7.51
N VAL A 433 5.43 -21.34 -8.42
CA VAL A 433 5.19 -21.38 -9.86
C VAL A 433 6.15 -22.36 -10.50
N TRP A 434 5.65 -23.23 -11.38
CA TRP A 434 6.52 -24.05 -12.21
C TRP A 434 5.84 -24.58 -13.48
N ALA A 435 6.67 -25.06 -14.40
CA ALA A 435 6.27 -25.89 -15.53
C ALA A 435 7.07 -27.21 -15.52
N ALA A 436 6.38 -28.33 -15.72
CA ALA A 436 6.94 -29.67 -15.68
C ALA A 436 6.45 -30.53 -16.86
N MET A 437 7.19 -31.59 -17.17
CA MET A 437 6.88 -32.59 -18.18
C MET A 437 6.76 -33.97 -17.56
N LEU A 438 5.78 -34.77 -18.00
CA LEU A 438 5.62 -36.15 -17.59
C LEU A 438 6.82 -36.98 -18.07
N SER A 439 7.36 -37.84 -17.21
CA SER A 439 8.42 -38.77 -17.55
C SER A 439 7.95 -39.80 -18.59
N ALA A 440 8.90 -40.35 -19.36
CA ALA A 440 8.59 -41.33 -20.41
C ALA A 440 7.91 -42.62 -19.88
N ASP A 441 8.15 -42.97 -18.62
CA ASP A 441 7.52 -44.10 -17.94
C ASP A 441 6.14 -43.76 -17.32
N GLY A 442 5.74 -42.49 -17.35
CA GLY A 442 4.47 -42.00 -16.83
C GLY A 442 4.37 -41.91 -15.31
N ASN A 443 5.46 -42.14 -14.58
CA ASN A 443 5.42 -42.27 -13.11
C ASN A 443 5.84 -41.00 -12.35
N SER A 444 6.39 -39.98 -13.02
CA SER A 444 6.79 -38.74 -12.37
C SER A 444 6.61 -37.53 -13.29
N TYR A 445 6.49 -36.35 -12.68
CA TYR A 445 6.64 -35.08 -13.39
C TYR A 445 8.01 -34.49 -13.07
N ASN A 446 8.70 -33.98 -14.09
CA ASN A 446 10.00 -33.34 -13.94
C ASN A 446 9.89 -31.85 -14.32
N VAL A 447 10.32 -30.97 -13.41
CA VAL A 447 10.39 -29.53 -13.68
C VAL A 447 11.28 -29.28 -14.89
N LEU A 448 10.85 -28.38 -15.78
CA LEU A 448 11.65 -27.98 -16.94
C LEU A 448 12.88 -27.20 -16.46
N VAL A 449 14.07 -27.66 -16.84
CA VAL A 449 15.35 -27.06 -16.45
C VAL A 449 16.13 -26.58 -17.66
N GLY A 450 16.93 -25.54 -17.48
CA GLY A 450 17.96 -25.15 -18.44
C GLY A 450 19.18 -26.08 -18.34
N GLN A 451 19.92 -26.24 -19.43
CA GLN A 451 21.10 -27.12 -19.52
C GLN A 451 22.18 -26.82 -18.45
N ALA A 452 22.29 -25.57 -17.99
CA ALA A 452 23.28 -25.18 -16.98
C ALA A 452 22.96 -25.76 -15.59
N PHE A 453 21.69 -26.06 -15.29
CA PHE A 453 21.29 -26.74 -14.05
C PHE A 453 22.03 -28.07 -13.89
N CYS A 454 22.22 -28.78 -15.00
CA CYS A 454 22.89 -30.06 -15.07
C CYS A 454 24.40 -29.99 -14.78
N LEU A 455 25.02 -28.84 -15.01
CA LEU A 455 26.47 -28.65 -14.88
C LEU A 455 26.90 -28.23 -13.47
N SER A 456 26.01 -27.62 -12.67
CA SER A 456 26.34 -27.11 -11.33
C SER A 456 26.30 -28.17 -10.22
N LYS A 457 25.60 -29.29 -10.42
CA LYS A 457 25.45 -30.35 -9.39
C LYS A 457 26.31 -31.62 -9.63
N ASN A 458 27.02 -31.74 -10.76
CA ASN A 458 27.87 -32.89 -11.07
C ASN A 458 29.37 -32.51 -11.11
N ALA A 459 30.03 -32.45 -9.95
CA ALA A 459 31.48 -32.26 -9.87
C ALA A 459 32.27 -33.57 -10.07
N GLU A 460 31.65 -34.74 -9.88
CA GLU A 460 32.33 -36.04 -9.98
C GLU A 460 31.42 -37.08 -10.66
N ASN A 461 31.80 -37.48 -11.88
CA ASN A 461 31.29 -38.61 -12.68
C ASN A 461 30.03 -38.47 -13.57
N ARG A 462 30.33 -38.63 -14.88
CA ARG A 462 29.58 -39.27 -15.97
C ARG A 462 28.45 -38.52 -16.69
N LEU A 463 28.65 -38.43 -17.99
CA LEU A 463 27.64 -38.32 -19.04
C LEU A 463 26.59 -39.44 -18.92
N GLU A 464 25.53 -39.20 -18.17
CA GLU A 464 24.18 -39.71 -18.45
C GLU A 464 23.24 -38.51 -18.38
N ALA A 465 22.27 -38.44 -19.29
CA ALA A 465 21.40 -37.30 -19.53
C ALA A 465 20.73 -36.77 -18.24
N CYS A 466 21.31 -35.73 -17.64
CA CYS A 466 20.78 -35.06 -16.47
C CYS A 466 19.54 -34.26 -16.90
N SER A 467 18.39 -34.94 -16.92
CA SER A 467 17.15 -34.48 -17.57
C SER A 467 15.99 -34.35 -16.59
N THR A 468 16.23 -34.53 -15.28
CA THR A 468 15.13 -34.69 -14.32
C THR A 468 15.41 -33.94 -13.03
N LEU A 469 14.63 -32.89 -12.79
CA LEU A 469 14.34 -32.36 -11.46
C LEU A 469 12.93 -32.89 -11.09
N PRO A 470 12.82 -34.05 -10.40
CA PRO A 470 11.52 -34.63 -10.08
C PRO A 470 10.71 -33.69 -9.21
N LEU A 471 9.41 -33.59 -9.46
CA LEU A 471 8.48 -32.75 -8.72
C LEU A 471 8.08 -33.41 -7.39
N THR A 472 9.06 -33.76 -6.56
CA THR A 472 8.89 -34.34 -5.22
C THR A 472 9.45 -33.38 -4.17
N ASP A 473 8.95 -33.44 -2.93
CA ASP A 473 9.44 -32.56 -1.87
C ASP A 473 10.96 -32.68 -1.67
N ALA A 474 11.47 -33.91 -1.61
CA ALA A 474 12.89 -34.20 -1.41
C ALA A 474 13.81 -33.62 -2.51
N ALA A 475 13.32 -33.49 -3.75
CA ALA A 475 14.10 -32.94 -4.85
C ALA A 475 13.93 -31.41 -4.97
N ILE A 476 12.76 -30.87 -4.63
CA ILE A 476 12.41 -29.47 -4.83
C ILE A 476 12.84 -28.60 -3.64
N GLU A 477 12.75 -29.06 -2.39
CA GLU A 477 13.05 -28.25 -1.20
C GLU A 477 14.47 -27.65 -1.21
N PRO A 478 15.55 -28.42 -1.48
CA PRO A 478 16.89 -27.83 -1.53
C PRO A 478 17.02 -26.76 -2.62
N VAL A 479 16.37 -26.96 -3.77
CA VAL A 479 16.38 -26.00 -4.88
C VAL A 479 15.63 -24.72 -4.50
N LEU A 480 14.51 -24.82 -3.77
CA LEU A 480 13.79 -23.66 -3.27
C LEU A 480 14.60 -22.86 -2.24
N LEU A 481 15.36 -23.53 -1.38
CA LEU A 481 16.25 -22.87 -0.43
C LEU A 481 17.37 -22.10 -1.15
N ASP A 482 18.05 -22.74 -2.11
CA ASP A 482 19.08 -22.10 -2.96
C ASP A 482 18.49 -20.87 -3.71
N MET A 483 17.26 -20.97 -4.19
CA MET A 483 16.54 -19.88 -4.87
C MET A 483 16.17 -18.73 -3.93
N GLU A 484 15.74 -19.03 -2.71
CA GLU A 484 15.35 -18.02 -1.72
C GLU A 484 16.57 -17.22 -1.24
N GLU A 485 17.72 -17.86 -1.08
CA GLU A 485 19.00 -17.19 -0.81
C GLU A 485 19.35 -16.24 -1.96
N SER A 486 19.29 -16.73 -3.21
CA SER A 486 19.57 -15.93 -4.41
C SER A 486 18.64 -14.73 -4.56
N LEU A 487 17.34 -14.91 -4.26
CA LEU A 487 16.35 -13.83 -4.27
C LEU A 487 16.58 -12.83 -3.13
N THR A 488 16.99 -13.29 -1.95
CA THR A 488 17.33 -12.42 -0.82
C THR A 488 18.49 -11.51 -1.17
N GLU A 489 19.57 -12.04 -1.76
CA GLU A 489 20.67 -11.20 -2.23
C GLU A 489 20.24 -10.21 -3.33
N PHE A 490 19.37 -10.65 -4.24
CA PHE A 490 18.83 -9.81 -5.31
C PHE A 490 18.01 -8.65 -4.73
N ASP A 491 17.15 -8.94 -3.77
CA ASP A 491 16.34 -7.96 -3.05
C ASP A 491 17.23 -6.96 -2.29
N ASP A 492 18.28 -7.43 -1.62
CA ASP A 492 19.22 -6.56 -0.92
C ASP A 492 19.98 -5.62 -1.85
N ARG A 493 20.44 -6.12 -3.01
CA ARG A 493 21.07 -5.28 -4.04
C ARG A 493 20.10 -4.23 -4.58
N ARG A 494 18.83 -4.60 -4.81
CA ARG A 494 17.80 -3.65 -5.26
C ARG A 494 17.48 -2.61 -4.20
N ARG A 495 17.33 -3.02 -2.94
CA ARG A 495 17.10 -2.14 -1.80
C ARG A 495 18.20 -1.08 -1.69
N ARG A 496 19.47 -1.49 -1.69
CA ARG A 496 20.61 -0.56 -1.62
C ARG A 496 20.66 0.42 -2.79
N ARG A 497 20.37 -0.06 -4.01
CA ARG A 497 20.31 0.81 -5.20
C ARG A 497 19.18 1.84 -5.11
N ALA A 498 18.00 1.42 -4.64
CA ALA A 498 16.86 2.31 -4.48
C ALA A 498 17.15 3.39 -3.41
N ALA A 499 17.76 2.98 -2.30
CA ALA A 499 18.13 3.86 -1.18
C ALA A 499 19.38 4.73 -1.41
N ALA A 500 20.05 4.66 -2.57
CA ALA A 500 21.34 5.32 -2.78
C ALA A 500 21.30 6.83 -2.51
N SER A 501 20.15 7.48 -2.74
CA SER A 501 19.95 8.91 -2.42
C SER A 501 20.04 9.23 -0.92
N GLN A 502 19.88 8.23 -0.06
CA GLN A 502 19.88 8.34 1.40
C GLN A 502 21.24 7.99 2.04
N ASP A 503 22.20 7.50 1.26
CA ASP A 503 23.50 7.06 1.80
C ASP A 503 24.22 8.18 2.56
N ALA A 504 24.22 9.41 2.02
CA ALA A 504 24.86 10.56 2.66
C ALA A 504 24.22 10.90 4.02
N PHE A 505 22.89 10.85 4.10
CA PHE A 505 22.15 11.07 5.34
C PHE A 505 22.53 10.03 6.41
N TRP A 506 22.57 8.75 6.04
CA TRP A 506 22.92 7.68 6.97
C TRP A 506 24.40 7.71 7.38
N GLN A 507 25.30 8.02 6.45
CA GLN A 507 26.73 8.20 6.77
C GLN A 507 26.95 9.30 7.80
N GLN A 508 26.32 10.47 7.60
CA GLN A 508 26.40 11.57 8.56
C GLN A 508 25.88 11.15 9.94
N ARG A 509 24.75 10.44 10.01
CA ARG A 509 24.22 9.96 11.29
C ARG A 509 25.16 8.96 11.97
N HIS A 510 25.76 8.04 11.22
CA HIS A 510 26.74 7.10 11.76
C HIS A 510 28.02 7.80 12.25
N GLU A 511 28.47 8.85 11.56
CA GLU A 511 29.58 9.69 12.02
C GLU A 511 29.24 10.43 13.31
N LEU A 512 28.07 11.06 13.39
CA LEU A 512 27.60 11.73 14.60
C LEU A 512 27.47 10.75 15.77
N ALA A 513 26.91 9.56 15.54
CA ALA A 513 26.81 8.52 16.57
C ALA A 513 28.20 8.09 17.07
N ARG A 514 29.16 7.86 16.16
CA ARG A 514 30.54 7.53 16.53
C ARG A 514 31.24 8.65 17.29
N ALA A 515 31.01 9.91 16.91
CA ALA A 515 31.55 11.07 17.62
C ALA A 515 30.94 11.17 19.04
N TRP A 516 29.62 11.02 19.17
CA TRP A 516 28.94 11.03 20.46
C TRP A 516 29.45 9.94 21.40
N VAL A 517 29.64 8.71 20.89
CA VAL A 517 30.18 7.57 21.68
C VAL A 517 31.60 7.85 22.18
N LYS A 518 32.41 8.59 21.41
CA LYS A 518 33.77 8.97 21.82
C LYS A 518 33.76 9.95 23.00
N ASP A 519 32.83 10.91 22.99
CA ASP A 519 32.71 11.93 24.04
C ASP A 519 31.90 11.42 25.26
N ASN A 520 31.15 10.33 25.09
CA ASN A 520 30.34 9.69 26.13
C ASN A 520 30.74 8.22 26.27
N PRO A 521 31.97 7.92 26.73
CA PRO A 521 32.42 6.54 26.87
C PRO A 521 31.51 5.77 27.82
N ALA A 522 31.33 4.48 27.53
CA ALA A 522 30.58 3.60 28.41
C ALA A 522 31.19 3.61 29.83
N PRO A 523 30.36 3.61 30.89
CA PRO A 523 30.85 3.62 32.26
C PRO A 523 31.74 2.40 32.52
N GLN A 524 32.91 2.63 33.13
CA GLN A 524 33.82 1.55 33.52
C GLN A 524 33.29 0.89 34.80
N PRO A 525 32.93 -0.40 34.78
CA PRO A 525 32.49 -1.12 35.96
C PRO A 525 33.66 -1.34 36.95
N PRO A 526 33.40 -1.41 38.27
CA PRO A 526 34.39 -1.86 39.24
C PRO A 526 34.91 -3.28 38.98
N ASP A 527 36.18 -3.55 39.31
CA ASP A 527 36.78 -4.89 39.23
C ASP A 527 36.23 -5.85 40.29
N GLY A 528 36.06 -7.14 39.95
CA GLY A 528 35.81 -8.23 40.91
C GLY A 528 34.37 -8.77 41.00
N LEU A 529 33.45 -8.25 40.19
CA LEU A 529 32.11 -8.82 39.91
C LEU A 529 31.84 -8.73 38.40
N HIS A 530 30.79 -9.40 37.91
CA HIS A 530 30.36 -9.19 36.53
C HIS A 530 30.10 -7.67 36.31
N PRO A 531 30.61 -7.06 35.22
CA PRO A 531 30.48 -5.63 34.94
C PRO A 531 29.12 -5.00 35.23
N ILE A 532 28.06 -5.71 34.86
CA ILE A 532 26.68 -5.27 35.06
C ILE A 532 26.32 -5.25 36.55
N ASP A 533 26.70 -6.27 37.31
CA ASP A 533 26.38 -6.38 38.74
C ASP A 533 27.08 -5.28 39.54
N ALA A 534 28.35 -5.02 39.22
CA ALA A 534 29.11 -3.96 39.86
C ALA A 534 28.52 -2.56 39.55
N PHE A 535 28.05 -2.36 38.32
CA PHE A 535 27.35 -1.13 37.92
C PHE A 535 26.01 -0.96 38.64
N ILE A 536 25.21 -2.03 38.76
CA ILE A 536 23.93 -2.03 39.47
C ILE A 536 24.15 -1.76 40.96
N ALA A 537 25.09 -2.47 41.60
CA ALA A 537 25.43 -2.28 43.01
C ALA A 537 25.85 -0.82 43.28
N SER A 538 26.74 -0.26 42.46
CA SER A 538 27.15 1.13 42.57
C SER A 538 25.98 2.13 42.42
N LYS A 539 25.00 1.83 41.55
CA LYS A 539 23.78 2.64 41.43
C LYS A 539 22.88 2.52 42.67
N ILE A 540 22.71 1.32 43.22
CA ILE A 540 21.95 1.07 44.43
C ILE A 540 22.57 1.82 45.61
N ASP A 541 23.89 1.71 45.82
CA ASP A 541 24.60 2.39 46.89
C ASP A 541 24.45 3.91 46.81
N ARG A 542 24.55 4.48 45.60
CA ARG A 542 24.30 5.91 45.37
C ARG A 542 22.85 6.30 45.69
N ALA A 543 21.88 5.46 45.34
CA ALA A 543 20.47 5.73 45.62
C ALA A 543 20.19 5.68 47.13
N ILE A 544 20.70 4.68 47.84
CA ILE A 544 20.61 4.57 49.30
C ILE A 544 21.25 5.79 49.97
N ALA A 545 22.47 6.16 49.57
CA ALA A 545 23.18 7.31 50.14
C ALA A 545 22.44 8.64 49.89
N ALA A 546 21.87 8.82 48.69
CA ALA A 546 21.06 10.00 48.36
C ALA A 546 19.75 10.04 49.16
N SER A 547 19.10 8.89 49.33
CA SER A 547 17.87 8.76 50.13
C SER A 547 18.13 9.00 51.62
N ALA A 548 19.25 8.53 52.17
CA ALA A 548 19.61 8.70 53.58
C ALA A 548 19.80 10.18 53.98
N GLY A 549 20.13 11.05 53.03
CA GLY A 549 20.27 12.49 53.23
C GLY A 549 18.98 13.30 53.07
N ALA A 550 17.86 12.67 52.68
CA ALA A 550 16.58 13.33 52.42
C ALA A 550 15.61 13.20 53.62
N ASP A 551 14.73 14.19 53.82
CA ASP A 551 13.64 14.06 54.78
C ASP A 551 12.61 13.04 54.25
N ALA A 552 12.42 11.93 54.98
CA ALA A 552 11.59 10.82 54.52
C ALA A 552 10.13 11.23 54.26
N ARG A 553 9.56 12.14 55.07
CA ARG A 553 8.18 12.61 54.88
C ARG A 553 8.05 13.48 53.64
N GLN A 554 9.02 14.36 53.41
CA GLN A 554 9.08 15.19 52.21
C GLN A 554 9.30 14.33 50.95
N ALA A 555 10.11 13.28 51.03
CA ALA A 555 10.34 12.34 49.94
C ALA A 555 9.08 11.53 49.59
N GLU A 556 8.41 10.97 50.60
CA GLU A 556 7.12 10.27 50.44
C GLU A 556 6.08 11.19 49.79
N HIS A 557 5.96 12.43 50.28
CA HIS A 557 4.99 13.38 49.75
C HIS A 557 5.31 13.79 48.31
N PHE A 558 6.57 14.09 47.99
CA PHE A 558 6.95 14.46 46.64
C PHE A 558 6.76 13.30 45.64
N HIS A 559 7.32 12.12 45.92
CA HIS A 559 7.28 10.97 45.00
C HIS A 559 5.91 10.29 44.93
N GLY A 560 5.15 10.32 46.03
CA GLY A 560 3.81 9.72 46.10
C GLY A 560 2.67 10.65 45.69
N THR A 561 2.84 11.98 45.76
CA THR A 561 1.76 12.95 45.50
C THR A 561 2.10 13.94 44.38
N ILE A 562 3.23 14.65 44.48
CA ILE A 562 3.54 15.76 43.56
C ILE A 562 4.05 15.26 42.20
N LEU A 563 5.03 14.37 42.19
CA LEU A 563 5.65 13.86 40.98
C LEU A 563 4.67 13.10 40.06
N PRO A 564 3.72 12.28 40.56
CA PRO A 564 2.67 11.69 39.73
C PRO A 564 1.84 12.73 38.99
N ILE A 565 1.45 13.84 39.65
CA ILE A 565 0.70 14.93 39.01
C ILE A 565 1.51 15.53 37.85
N LEU A 566 2.79 15.84 38.09
CA LEU A 566 3.67 16.39 37.05
C LEU A 566 3.90 15.40 35.90
N ARG A 567 4.07 14.12 36.19
CA ARG A 567 4.32 13.07 35.20
C ARG A 567 3.11 12.84 34.30
N GLU A 568 1.93 12.73 34.90
CA GLU A 568 0.68 12.45 34.17
C GLU A 568 0.23 13.66 33.35
N ASN A 569 0.38 14.87 33.87
CA ASN A 569 -0.24 16.05 33.29
C ASN A 569 0.74 16.96 32.55
N CYS A 570 2.05 16.92 32.86
CA CYS A 570 3.02 17.88 32.33
C CYS A 570 4.10 17.23 31.45
N PHE A 571 4.58 16.02 31.78
CA PHE A 571 5.78 15.45 31.14
C PHE A 571 5.60 15.09 29.66
N ARG A 572 4.35 14.90 29.21
CA ARG A 572 4.05 14.71 27.78
C ARG A 572 4.62 15.82 26.90
N CYS A 573 4.66 17.06 27.42
CA CYS A 573 5.18 18.23 26.70
C CYS A 573 6.46 18.83 27.32
N HIS A 574 6.67 18.65 28.64
CA HIS A 574 7.73 19.30 29.42
C HIS A 574 8.61 18.30 30.20
N GLY A 575 8.66 17.03 29.77
CA GLY A 575 9.57 16.01 30.30
C GLY A 575 10.80 15.88 29.40
N GLU A 576 10.88 14.80 28.63
CA GLU A 576 11.93 14.63 27.61
C GLU A 576 11.89 15.73 26.55
N LYS A 577 10.68 16.14 26.17
CA LYS A 577 10.40 17.28 25.28
C LYS A 577 10.46 18.59 26.07
N ASP A 578 10.87 19.66 25.38
CA ASP A 578 11.06 21.01 25.91
C ASP A 578 10.16 22.02 25.20
N LYS A 579 8.85 21.73 25.11
CA LYS A 579 7.92 22.65 24.44
C LYS A 579 7.94 24.01 25.15
N GLY A 580 8.18 25.08 24.40
CA GLY A 580 8.32 26.43 24.96
C GLY A 580 9.58 26.63 25.81
N GLY A 581 10.65 25.85 25.55
CA GLY A 581 11.90 25.90 26.30
C GLY A 581 11.81 25.38 27.74
N LEU A 582 10.68 24.80 28.14
CA LEU A 582 10.38 24.40 29.51
C LEU A 582 10.59 22.90 29.73
N LYS A 583 11.35 22.56 30.79
CA LYS A 583 11.48 21.20 31.34
C LYS A 583 11.13 21.16 32.83
N LEU A 584 10.41 20.13 33.23
CA LEU A 584 9.89 19.90 34.58
C LEU A 584 10.31 18.53 35.14
N ASP A 585 11.23 17.82 34.49
CA ASP A 585 11.72 16.49 34.91
C ASP A 585 12.80 16.54 36.00
N SER A 586 13.27 17.73 36.35
CA SER A 586 14.21 17.97 37.44
C SER A 586 13.98 19.33 38.09
N ARG A 587 14.39 19.46 39.37
CA ARG A 587 14.32 20.74 40.08
C ARG A 587 15.12 21.83 39.38
N GLU A 588 16.34 21.53 38.95
CA GLU A 588 17.20 22.52 38.30
C GLU A 588 16.55 23.07 37.02
N ALA A 589 15.89 22.21 36.23
CA ALA A 589 15.16 22.62 35.04
C ALA A 589 13.91 23.45 35.39
N ALA A 590 13.14 23.04 36.39
CA ALA A 590 11.93 23.76 36.83
C ALA A 590 12.23 25.17 37.38
N LEU A 591 13.45 25.39 37.90
CA LEU A 591 13.90 26.70 38.38
C LEU A 591 14.43 27.61 37.26
N LYS A 592 14.61 27.10 36.04
CA LYS A 592 15.03 27.89 34.88
C LYS A 592 13.81 28.46 34.17
N ALA A 593 14.02 29.58 33.48
CA ALA A 593 13.03 30.14 32.59
C ALA A 593 12.95 29.33 31.28
N GLY A 594 11.73 29.20 30.76
CA GLY A 594 11.51 28.80 29.36
C GLY A 594 11.46 30.02 28.44
N ASP A 595 10.79 29.90 27.30
CA ASP A 595 10.59 30.99 26.34
C ASP A 595 9.75 32.15 26.91
N SER A 596 9.07 31.94 28.04
CA SER A 596 8.37 32.99 28.78
C SER A 596 9.31 33.97 29.49
N GLU A 597 10.61 33.68 29.54
CA GLU A 597 11.63 34.41 30.31
C GLU A 597 11.40 34.43 31.83
N ILE A 598 10.38 33.72 32.32
CA ILE A 598 10.01 33.60 33.74
C ILE A 598 10.27 32.15 34.18
N PRO A 599 10.91 31.92 35.35
CA PRO A 599 11.07 30.57 35.90
C PRO A 599 9.75 29.84 36.04
N ALA A 600 9.73 28.55 35.70
CA ALA A 600 8.52 27.74 35.88
C ALA A 600 8.10 27.70 37.36
N VAL A 601 9.10 27.58 38.24
CA VAL A 601 8.95 27.57 39.68
C VAL A 601 9.90 28.57 40.31
N VAL A 602 9.35 29.50 41.10
CA VAL A 602 10.08 30.37 42.02
C VAL A 602 9.79 29.88 43.45
N PRO A 603 10.77 29.30 44.15
CA PRO A 603 10.57 28.74 45.49
C PRO A 603 9.96 29.75 46.45
N GLY A 604 8.81 29.41 47.04
CA GLY A 604 8.10 30.24 48.01
C GLY A 604 7.20 31.33 47.42
N ASP A 605 7.22 31.57 46.11
CA ASP A 605 6.46 32.63 45.45
C ASP A 605 5.54 32.08 44.36
N LEU A 606 4.23 32.07 44.64
CA LEU A 606 3.23 31.56 43.71
C LEU A 606 2.98 32.49 42.53
N GLU A 607 3.04 33.80 42.73
CA GLU A 607 2.71 34.77 41.68
C GLU A 607 3.89 34.96 40.72
N ALA A 608 5.12 34.75 41.19
CA ALA A 608 6.31 34.71 40.36
C ALA A 608 6.56 33.35 39.69
N SER A 609 5.80 32.30 40.05
CA SER A 609 5.92 30.95 39.47
C SER A 609 4.99 30.78 38.27
N GLU A 610 5.54 30.79 37.06
CA GLU A 610 4.77 30.69 35.82
C GLU A 610 3.92 29.40 35.76
N LEU A 611 4.41 28.28 36.31
CA LEU A 611 3.65 27.04 36.42
C LEU A 611 2.31 27.25 37.13
N ILE A 612 2.32 27.97 38.25
CA ILE A 612 1.13 28.19 39.09
C ILE A 612 0.14 29.12 38.38
N VAL A 613 0.65 30.18 37.74
CA VAL A 613 -0.18 31.11 36.94
C VAL A 613 -0.92 30.35 35.83
N ARG A 614 -0.23 29.48 35.09
CA ARG A 614 -0.79 28.73 33.96
C ARG A 614 -1.82 27.68 34.38
N ILE A 615 -1.55 26.92 35.44
CA ILE A 615 -2.50 25.89 35.90
C ILE A 615 -3.76 26.52 36.51
N ARG A 616 -3.66 27.70 37.14
CA ARG A 616 -4.82 28.45 37.65
C ARG A 616 -5.69 29.01 36.54
N ALA A 617 -5.07 29.46 35.44
CA ALA A 617 -5.77 29.98 34.27
C ALA A 617 -6.45 28.87 33.45
N GLY A 618 -6.13 27.60 33.70
CA GLY A 618 -6.58 26.48 32.87
C GLY A 618 -5.85 26.38 31.53
N ASP A 619 -4.75 27.14 31.35
CA ASP A 619 -3.95 27.13 30.12
C ASP A 619 -3.13 25.85 29.98
N MET A 620 -2.75 25.23 31.11
CA MET A 620 -1.90 24.04 31.17
C MET A 620 -2.41 23.07 32.25
N PRO A 621 -2.54 21.76 31.95
CA PRO A 621 -2.42 21.16 30.62
C PRO A 621 -3.56 21.61 29.68
N PRO A 622 -3.35 21.61 28.34
CA PRO A 622 -4.37 22.03 27.37
C PRO A 622 -5.40 20.90 27.15
N THR A 623 -6.09 20.52 28.21
CA THR A 623 -7.21 19.57 28.24
C THR A 623 -8.49 20.32 28.60
N GLU A 624 -9.65 19.79 28.24
CA GLU A 624 -10.94 20.44 28.54
C GLU A 624 -11.14 20.67 30.05
N ASP A 625 -10.65 19.75 30.88
CA ASP A 625 -10.84 19.78 32.34
C ASP A 625 -9.66 20.38 33.12
N GLY A 626 -8.49 20.58 32.48
CA GLY A 626 -7.27 21.03 33.15
C GLY A 626 -6.83 20.13 34.33
N LEU A 627 -6.19 20.73 35.34
CA LEU A 627 -5.95 20.07 36.63
C LEU A 627 -7.15 20.26 37.57
N SER A 628 -7.43 19.25 38.40
CA SER A 628 -8.42 19.41 39.46
C SER A 628 -7.97 20.45 40.50
N LYS A 629 -8.94 21.08 41.18
CA LYS A 629 -8.66 22.04 42.26
C LYS A 629 -7.71 21.48 43.32
N GLN A 630 -7.90 20.23 43.71
CA GLN A 630 -7.05 19.55 44.69
C GLN A 630 -5.60 19.40 44.18
N GLN A 631 -5.40 19.06 42.90
CA GLN A 631 -4.06 18.97 42.32
C GLN A 631 -3.38 20.35 42.26
N ILE A 632 -4.12 21.40 41.93
CA ILE A 632 -3.61 22.78 41.93
C ILE A 632 -3.19 23.19 43.34
N GLU A 633 -4.03 22.95 44.35
CA GLU A 633 -3.72 23.23 45.76
C GLU A 633 -2.46 22.49 46.24
N LEU A 634 -2.28 21.23 45.84
CA LEU A 634 -1.09 20.43 46.16
C LEU A 634 0.18 21.01 45.52
N LEU A 635 0.12 21.41 44.24
CA LEU A 635 1.24 22.04 43.55
C LEU A 635 1.57 23.42 44.12
N GLU A 636 0.56 24.22 44.47
CA GLU A 636 0.75 25.50 45.15
C GLU A 636 1.44 25.33 46.50
N GLN A 637 0.98 24.37 47.31
CA GLN A 637 1.61 24.11 48.60
C GLN A 637 3.05 23.65 48.44
N TRP A 638 3.33 22.77 47.47
CA TRP A 638 4.68 22.33 47.15
C TRP A 638 5.61 23.49 46.74
N VAL A 639 5.13 24.44 45.92
CA VAL A 639 5.91 25.64 45.56
C VAL A 639 6.13 26.56 46.77
N LYS A 640 5.11 26.78 47.60
CA LYS A 640 5.21 27.54 48.85
C LYS A 640 6.26 26.95 49.80
N ASP A 641 6.36 25.63 49.85
CA ASP A 641 7.34 24.91 50.68
C ASP A 641 8.77 24.92 50.10
N GLY A 642 9.00 25.70 49.04
CA GLY A 642 10.31 25.88 48.42
C GLY A 642 10.60 24.90 47.28
N ALA A 643 9.56 24.24 46.76
CA ALA A 643 9.63 23.22 45.72
C ALA A 643 10.71 22.17 46.01
N PRO A 644 10.63 21.46 47.16
CA PRO A 644 11.59 20.42 47.49
C PRO A 644 11.51 19.27 46.48
N TRP A 645 12.68 18.78 46.07
CA TRP A 645 12.81 17.67 45.13
C TRP A 645 13.80 16.64 45.68
N PRO A 646 13.42 15.94 46.75
CA PRO A 646 14.28 14.96 47.41
C PRO A 646 14.56 13.75 46.50
N ALA A 647 15.65 13.04 46.79
CA ALA A 647 15.90 11.74 46.20
C ALA A 647 14.72 10.77 46.50
N PRO A 648 14.46 9.78 45.63
CA PRO A 648 13.44 8.77 45.89
C PRO A 648 13.65 8.11 47.26
N PRO A 649 12.59 7.84 48.04
CA PRO A 649 12.71 7.09 49.27
C PRO A 649 13.09 5.65 48.91
N VAL A 650 14.33 5.25 49.21
CA VAL A 650 14.84 3.90 48.99
C VAL A 650 15.30 3.35 50.33
N THR A 651 14.66 2.29 50.80
CA THR A 651 15.14 1.55 51.98
C THR A 651 16.09 0.43 51.56
N GLU A 652 17.01 0.03 52.45
CA GLU A 652 17.94 -1.08 52.19
C GLU A 652 17.17 -2.39 51.87
N SER A 653 16.00 -2.58 52.48
CA SER A 653 15.10 -3.70 52.16
C SER A 653 14.52 -3.67 50.75
N ASP A 654 14.28 -2.48 50.16
CA ASP A 654 13.69 -2.35 48.81
C ASP A 654 14.67 -2.75 47.71
N VAL A 655 15.96 -2.77 48.03
CA VAL A 655 17.06 -3.02 47.08
C VAL A 655 17.93 -4.20 47.49
N THR A 656 17.50 -4.99 48.47
CA THR A 656 18.20 -6.20 48.89
C THR A 656 18.16 -7.22 47.74
N LEU A 657 19.34 -7.67 47.29
CA LEU A 657 19.45 -8.67 46.24
C LEU A 657 18.74 -9.97 46.64
N SER A 658 17.95 -10.52 45.73
CA SER A 658 17.33 -11.83 45.93
C SER A 658 18.40 -12.91 46.12
N PRO A 659 18.17 -13.91 46.99
CA PRO A 659 19.11 -15.00 47.17
C PRO A 659 19.31 -15.79 45.87
N VAL A 660 20.52 -16.30 45.67
CA VAL A 660 20.85 -17.12 44.50
C VAL A 660 19.98 -18.38 44.49
N VAL A 661 19.21 -18.54 43.41
CA VAL A 661 18.28 -19.66 43.25
C VAL A 661 19.00 -21.01 43.06
N GLY A 662 18.30 -22.11 43.41
CA GLY A 662 18.69 -23.49 43.12
C GLY A 662 18.81 -23.78 41.62
N ASP A 663 19.39 -24.93 41.26
CA ASP A 663 19.65 -25.28 39.86
C ASP A 663 18.36 -25.62 39.09
N GLU A 664 17.35 -26.16 39.76
CA GLU A 664 16.02 -26.44 39.22
C GLU A 664 15.28 -25.14 38.87
N ALA A 665 15.31 -24.18 39.79
CA ALA A 665 14.69 -22.88 39.60
C ALA A 665 15.42 -22.05 38.54
N PHE A 666 16.76 -22.13 38.50
CA PHE A 666 17.57 -21.52 37.44
C PHE A 666 17.22 -22.12 36.07
N LEU A 667 17.24 -23.45 35.95
CA LEU A 667 16.97 -24.16 34.71
C LEU A 667 15.59 -23.77 34.14
N ARG A 668 14.55 -23.74 34.99
CA ARG A 668 13.22 -23.32 34.54
C ARG A 668 13.20 -21.87 34.05
N ARG A 669 13.85 -20.95 34.78
CA ARG A 669 13.87 -19.52 34.42
C ARG A 669 14.65 -19.27 33.14
N VAL A 670 15.86 -19.81 33.01
CA VAL A 670 16.69 -19.55 31.83
C VAL A 670 16.00 -20.04 30.56
N TYR A 671 15.31 -21.18 30.57
CA TYR A 671 14.53 -21.67 29.43
C TYR A 671 13.36 -20.75 29.08
N LEU A 672 12.55 -20.36 30.07
CA LEU A 672 11.41 -19.46 29.83
C LEU A 672 11.86 -18.07 29.37
N ASP A 673 12.93 -17.54 29.95
CA ASP A 673 13.42 -16.19 29.68
C ASP A 673 14.17 -16.08 28.34
N THR A 674 14.74 -17.19 27.83
CA THR A 674 15.48 -17.21 26.56
C THR A 674 14.62 -17.68 25.38
N VAL A 675 14.01 -18.87 25.50
CA VAL A 675 13.32 -19.55 24.39
C VAL A 675 11.80 -19.65 24.60
N GLY A 676 11.26 -19.11 25.70
CA GLY A 676 9.82 -19.00 25.93
C GLY A 676 9.10 -20.30 26.30
N VAL A 677 9.81 -21.44 26.37
CA VAL A 677 9.24 -22.77 26.67
C VAL A 677 10.06 -23.48 27.76
N PRO A 678 9.45 -24.31 28.61
CA PRO A 678 10.19 -25.08 29.61
C PRO A 678 11.10 -26.13 28.96
N PRO A 679 12.16 -26.59 29.67
CA PRO A 679 12.98 -27.70 29.19
C PRO A 679 12.16 -28.99 29.12
N THR A 680 12.54 -29.88 28.20
CA THR A 680 12.10 -31.27 28.19
C THR A 680 12.62 -32.02 29.42
N ALA A 681 12.00 -33.14 29.74
CA ALA A 681 12.41 -33.97 30.87
C ALA A 681 13.84 -34.52 30.73
N ASP A 682 14.32 -34.73 29.50
CA ASP A 682 15.69 -35.20 29.24
C ASP A 682 16.72 -34.07 29.41
N GLU A 683 16.44 -32.88 28.88
CA GLU A 683 17.27 -31.67 29.08
C GLU A 683 17.41 -31.35 30.58
N ALA A 684 16.31 -31.45 31.34
CA ALA A 684 16.34 -31.20 32.77
C ALA A 684 17.17 -32.22 33.55
N ARG A 685 16.98 -33.52 33.30
CA ARG A 685 17.78 -34.59 33.93
C ARG A 685 19.26 -34.49 33.58
N ALA A 686 19.58 -34.11 32.34
CA ALA A 686 20.96 -33.91 31.90
C ALA A 686 21.63 -32.74 32.63
N PHE A 687 20.92 -31.62 32.82
CA PHE A 687 21.44 -30.44 33.51
C PHE A 687 21.61 -30.67 35.02
N LEU A 688 20.63 -31.29 35.68
CA LEU A 688 20.65 -31.56 37.12
C LEU A 688 21.62 -32.69 37.51
N GLY A 689 22.16 -33.42 36.53
CA GLY A 689 23.09 -34.53 36.79
C GLY A 689 22.38 -35.80 37.29
N GLU A 690 21.08 -35.92 37.06
CA GLU A 690 20.23 -37.05 37.48
C GLU A 690 20.05 -38.10 36.36
N SER A 691 20.68 -37.89 35.20
CA SER A 691 20.62 -38.85 34.08
C SER A 691 21.53 -40.07 34.34
N PRO A 692 21.01 -41.31 34.25
CA PRO A 692 21.84 -42.51 34.26
C PRO A 692 22.66 -42.71 32.97
N PHE A 693 22.50 -41.84 31.96
CA PHE A 693 23.11 -42.02 30.64
C PHE A 693 24.29 -41.10 30.30
N THR A 694 24.65 -40.10 31.11
CA THR A 694 25.91 -39.35 30.92
C THR A 694 26.22 -38.45 32.12
N PRO A 695 27.41 -38.54 32.74
CA PRO A 695 28.03 -37.35 33.33
C PRO A 695 28.51 -36.45 32.19
N ARG A 696 28.02 -35.20 32.08
CA ARG A 696 28.56 -34.20 31.14
C ARG A 696 30.03 -33.93 31.52
N LYS A 697 30.95 -34.65 30.88
CA LYS A 697 32.39 -34.36 30.82
C LYS A 697 32.67 -33.59 29.54
N GLU A 698 33.71 -32.76 29.53
CA GLU A 698 34.26 -32.15 28.31
C GLU A 698 34.57 -33.20 27.22
N PRO A 699 34.77 -32.82 25.94
CA PRO A 699 35.24 -33.72 24.88
C PRO A 699 36.53 -34.49 25.23
N ASP A 700 37.32 -34.00 26.20
CA ASP A 700 38.53 -34.66 26.72
C ASP A 700 38.30 -35.64 27.87
N GLY A 701 37.08 -35.71 28.43
CA GLY A 701 36.68 -36.70 29.42
C GLY A 701 37.21 -36.51 30.86
N THR A 702 37.84 -35.38 31.21
CA THR A 702 38.59 -35.28 32.49
C THR A 702 38.12 -34.23 33.51
N THR A 703 37.45 -33.14 33.11
CA THR A 703 37.11 -32.04 34.05
C THR A 703 35.62 -31.97 34.38
N GLN A 704 35.30 -31.78 35.66
CA GLN A 704 33.94 -31.54 36.15
C GLN A 704 33.69 -30.02 36.15
N LEU A 705 32.71 -29.56 35.38
CA LEU A 705 32.31 -28.15 35.37
C LEU A 705 31.82 -27.72 36.75
N SER A 706 32.29 -26.57 37.22
CA SER A 706 31.72 -25.89 38.37
C SER A 706 30.26 -25.52 38.10
N ARG A 707 29.51 -25.26 39.17
CA ARG A 707 28.11 -24.81 39.07
C ARG A 707 27.94 -23.60 38.14
N GLY A 708 28.88 -22.64 38.19
CA GLY A 708 28.86 -21.46 37.34
C GLY A 708 29.07 -21.78 35.86
N GLU A 709 30.07 -22.60 35.54
CA GLU A 709 30.38 -22.97 34.16
C GLU A 709 29.25 -23.78 33.50
N ARG A 710 28.56 -24.66 34.25
CA ARG A 710 27.37 -25.37 33.76
C ARG A 710 26.24 -24.42 33.35
N ARG A 711 26.02 -23.37 34.14
CA ARG A 711 24.97 -22.37 33.88
C ARG A 711 25.32 -21.52 32.67
N GLN A 712 26.56 -21.05 32.58
CA GLN A 712 27.05 -20.24 31.46
C GLN A 712 26.90 -20.97 30.13
N ARG A 713 27.35 -22.22 30.07
CA ARG A 713 27.22 -23.03 28.87
C ARG A 713 25.77 -23.25 28.43
N LEU A 714 24.86 -23.50 29.38
CA LEU A 714 23.44 -23.65 29.04
C LEU A 714 22.86 -22.36 28.46
N ILE A 715 23.27 -21.19 28.98
CA ILE A 715 22.84 -19.90 28.42
C ILE A 715 23.31 -19.77 26.97
N GLU A 716 24.59 -20.07 26.70
CA GLU A 716 25.14 -20.04 25.33
C GLU A 716 24.40 -21.01 24.39
N GLU A 717 24.15 -22.24 24.84
CA GLU A 717 23.37 -23.24 24.08
C GLU A 717 21.95 -22.75 23.75
N LEU A 718 21.29 -22.02 24.67
CA LEU A 718 19.94 -21.49 24.45
C LEU A 718 19.91 -20.22 23.60
N LEU A 719 20.96 -19.39 23.64
CA LEU A 719 21.06 -18.19 22.81
C LEU A 719 21.31 -18.53 21.33
N ASP A 720 21.97 -19.67 21.06
CA ASP A 720 22.19 -20.21 19.71
C ASP A 720 21.04 -21.12 19.23
N ASP A 721 19.99 -21.33 20.04
CA ASP A 721 18.84 -22.17 19.68
C ASP A 721 17.86 -21.42 18.77
N ASP A 722 17.36 -22.06 17.71
CA ASP A 722 16.39 -21.45 16.78
C ASP A 722 15.13 -20.92 17.51
N ARG A 723 14.72 -21.56 18.62
CA ARG A 723 13.59 -21.12 19.45
C ARG A 723 13.83 -19.77 20.13
N PHE A 724 15.08 -19.33 20.27
CA PHE A 724 15.40 -18.03 20.85
C PHE A 724 14.75 -16.92 20.03
N ALA A 725 14.92 -16.96 18.70
CA ALA A 725 14.29 -15.98 17.82
C ALA A 725 12.75 -15.99 17.99
N ASP A 726 12.14 -17.18 17.95
CA ASP A 726 10.68 -17.35 18.09
C ASP A 726 10.14 -16.82 19.43
N GLY A 727 10.83 -17.07 20.54
CA GLY A 727 10.44 -16.59 21.87
C GLY A 727 10.36 -15.06 21.94
N TRP A 728 11.30 -14.37 21.28
CA TRP A 728 11.35 -12.91 21.25
C TRP A 728 10.43 -12.27 20.21
N MET A 729 9.96 -13.04 19.22
CA MET A 729 9.07 -12.51 18.16
C MET A 729 7.81 -11.87 18.73
N ASN A 730 7.15 -12.49 19.72
CA ASN A 730 5.93 -11.93 20.31
C ASN A 730 6.18 -10.56 20.97
N PHE A 731 7.26 -10.45 21.76
CA PHE A 731 7.63 -9.19 22.40
C PHE A 731 7.96 -8.10 21.37
N TRP A 732 8.71 -8.44 20.32
CA TRP A 732 9.02 -7.48 19.25
C TRP A 732 7.79 -7.08 18.44
N LEU A 733 6.87 -8.01 18.18
CA LEU A 733 5.60 -7.70 17.54
C LEU A 733 4.77 -6.73 18.38
N ASP A 734 4.71 -6.92 19.70
CA ASP A 734 4.03 -6.01 20.62
C ASP A 734 4.68 -4.61 20.65
N LEU A 735 6.01 -4.55 20.80
CA LEU A 735 6.75 -3.27 20.82
C LEU A 735 6.63 -2.50 19.48
N LEU A 736 6.65 -3.21 18.36
CA LEU A 736 6.53 -2.60 17.02
C LEU A 736 5.08 -2.20 16.70
N ALA A 737 4.09 -2.90 17.23
CA ALA A 737 2.67 -2.59 17.05
C ALA A 737 2.24 -1.29 17.79
N GLU A 738 2.90 -0.95 18.90
CA GLU A 738 2.54 0.18 19.78
C GLU A 738 3.14 1.54 19.35
N ASN A 739 3.95 1.61 18.28
CA ASN A 739 4.62 2.86 17.88
C ASN A 739 4.20 3.39 16.49
N PRO A 740 2.96 3.88 16.32
CA PRO A 740 2.47 4.42 15.05
C PRO A 740 3.21 5.70 14.61
N THR A 741 3.91 6.40 15.51
CA THR A 741 4.67 7.63 15.17
C THR A 741 5.99 7.36 14.47
N LEU A 742 6.53 6.13 14.55
CA LEU A 742 7.68 5.69 13.72
C LEU A 742 7.30 5.51 12.24
N LEU A 743 6.03 5.20 11.95
CA LEU A 743 5.53 4.95 10.60
C LEU A 743 4.79 6.16 10.01
N ASN A 744 4.09 6.96 10.82
CA ASN A 744 3.44 8.19 10.38
C ASN A 744 3.18 9.16 11.54
N GLN A 745 3.80 10.35 11.50
CA GLN A 745 3.63 11.40 12.50
C GLN A 745 2.20 11.96 12.60
N SER A 746 1.34 11.72 11.60
CA SER A 746 -0.04 12.24 11.56
C SER A 746 -1.12 11.23 11.98
N MET A 747 -0.77 9.97 12.29
CA MET A 747 -1.76 9.01 12.77
C MET A 747 -2.08 9.28 14.24
N GLY A 748 -3.33 9.69 14.50
CA GLY A 748 -3.89 9.74 15.85
C GLY A 748 -3.71 8.40 16.57
N SER A 749 -3.46 8.46 17.86
CA SER A 749 -3.12 7.35 18.75
C SER A 749 -4.29 6.38 18.99
N THR A 750 -4.74 5.69 17.94
CA THR A 750 -5.77 4.64 17.99
C THR A 750 -5.33 3.49 17.08
N GLY A 751 -4.39 2.67 17.55
CA GLY A 751 -3.89 1.51 16.82
C GLY A 751 -4.92 0.35 16.74
N PRO A 752 -4.85 -0.51 15.70
CA PRO A 752 -5.87 -1.51 15.37
C PRO A 752 -5.94 -2.74 16.29
N PHE A 753 -5.04 -2.90 17.27
CA PHE A 753 -4.92 -4.14 18.07
C PHE A 753 -5.69 -4.15 19.41
N ARG A 754 -6.38 -3.07 19.80
CA ARG A 754 -7.10 -3.03 21.09
C ARG A 754 -8.44 -3.78 21.13
N TRP A 755 -8.87 -4.39 20.02
CA TRP A 755 -10.17 -5.09 19.92
C TRP A 755 -10.07 -6.62 19.98
N PHE A 756 -8.87 -7.20 20.12
CA PHE A 756 -8.65 -8.65 20.04
C PHE A 756 -8.06 -9.32 21.30
N LEU A 757 -8.11 -8.64 22.45
CA LEU A 757 -7.96 -9.25 23.78
C LEU A 757 -9.17 -8.85 24.63
#